data_AF-A0A7W4YCY5-F1
#
_entry.id   AF-A0A7W4YCY5-F1
#
_cell.length_a   1.000
_cell.length_b   1.000
_cell.length_c   1.000
_cell.angle_alpha   90.00
_cell.angle_beta   90.00
_cell.angle_gamma   90.00
#
_symmetry.space_group_name_H-M   'P 1'
#
loop_
_entity.id
_entity.type
_entity.pdbx_description
1 polymer ?
#
loop_
_entity_poly.entity_id
_entity_poly.type
_entity_poly.pdbx_seq_one_letter_code
_entity_poly.pdbx_strand_id
1 'polypeptide(L)'
;MTELQNRLGASILGAIVADDLGWLFREQHVSDQGIDAHVEVAENESGTGRLVALQIKSGKSWFREKIPGGWVFRLTDRERRLWLGHALPVIVVLVDTKTKTAYWERITATTVVSTGKRYKILVPDRQTVSEAAVEWNHIASGIELRALERYELNLTYLPPSARKPIEEHFATSKLDVSVLAMHLAQGRSNPVGTLQGLLATEPGWITRHGAWSWQAVAAYAAEHGALRESAEAFLRAAKFNPQGAGRLTAAAALNCMPISARESRKLLATAKELGGAQLLVAVGEALLDHPEGDAGPRRIDPALLEDTEEVRASEMINKFLADQAVRANRLPAAIEYAEKALIASPESTDAMTIYARALGIRGSTTDRQQDDLSRAEDLYKQAIEQRRKWAGPTQELLIDLAKPLALRGRFSEMLEWYLPPPTGLATVDEARNAKLLRYALMAARFASRSELVEVIAEQMGDDPHDQVARYRAGLLDLSNEEAETLWRTELARAHQQQDFEAMVHAVTSLATLGIDESSHLSDAVAAHIVPPEMQQLASALATAVVNADEGIPQLRALARTNASAAEYLIVALKRSGHPEAAIQASRAAYDAFRAPYFLIMRAELSIATGDDQAEAAATQAIQGTDEFPADRERLSSFLADRAVSRGDWAQAEAVMTAATRMSAQPLTKTVWNLIEVQLGAGHTVRALETIRRFRPLVRDADEARCWLRTMIHTDWDAALTSEALSLGTRFSDQPELATAFFGHVITATRGISDAGLAEDSDVTEPDGATTPSLPGELQLPAVPGDLHRQAFEMLGRLVAQHGEATGVRIISGEPDELVSQISEIVRSQAALPLDELLEKIARGHVPAGLLSSTRRRSYAQLLVQHASGPLVGSSMNDEEHQDEIAAAAEAVGLEVVVETSALLVASRISAGKELRSQFLSLITPPVARRDIGQAGMDLRTLAASPGTVGWDARRQVPAFYELTAAEYAEWQQRIHGLETVAGETLVRGAAGVSRFPELKSPMDLAPWLVPIDLASQENLALWSDDLAVRRIARSVGVRSFGTMALLDHLANTRIAAAHNDIDVERAISMLHTAVRELVSEQVVDVPASLDDVLAQAASDSWLPRSAALVVSRPAWWSWRKEPLEELVLLYRSVEAHRPESLPDWQFAVMLGLGRGQSDPSQASLILAVVALLGTVAEPSVPDVVDGCLRARDVAERLNLPDPATQLPFARELLLQDGHVRSAELIEQALRELA
;
A
#
# COMPACT_ATOMS: atom_id res chain seq x y z
N MET A 1 -59.64 67.84 20.93
CA MET A 1 -60.17 66.55 20.43
C MET A 1 -60.93 65.94 21.59
N THR A 2 -62.15 65.44 21.39
CA THR A 2 -62.89 64.79 22.48
C THR A 2 -62.54 63.32 22.54
N GLU A 3 -62.43 62.75 23.74
CA GLU A 3 -62.15 61.31 23.96
C GLU A 3 -63.12 60.40 23.17
N LEU A 4 -64.36 60.86 23.01
CA LEU A 4 -65.39 60.23 22.18
C LEU A 4 -64.99 60.08 20.70
N GLN A 5 -64.26 61.04 20.12
CA GLN A 5 -63.81 60.96 18.72
C GLN A 5 -62.69 59.94 18.53
N ASN A 6 -61.80 59.79 19.51
CA ASN A 6 -60.72 58.80 19.47
C ASN A 6 -61.31 57.38 19.49
N ARG A 7 -62.21 57.10 20.44
CA ARG A 7 -62.90 55.81 20.56
C ARG A 7 -63.70 55.45 19.31
N LEU A 8 -64.38 56.43 18.71
CA LEU A 8 -65.11 56.24 17.45
C LEU A 8 -64.15 55.88 16.29
N GLY A 9 -62.97 56.52 16.23
CA GLY A 9 -61.94 56.22 15.23
C GLY A 9 -61.37 54.81 15.35
N ALA A 10 -61.02 54.39 16.57
CA ALA A 10 -60.53 53.03 16.85
C ALA A 10 -61.60 51.97 16.53
N SER A 11 -62.86 52.21 16.88
CA SER A 11 -63.97 51.30 16.55
C SER A 11 -64.21 51.15 15.04
N ILE A 12 -64.15 52.25 14.27
CA ILE A 12 -64.26 52.20 12.80
C ILE A 12 -63.09 51.41 12.21
N LEU A 13 -61.87 51.66 12.67
CA LEU A 13 -60.69 50.96 12.17
C LEU A 13 -60.72 49.46 12.53
N GLY A 14 -61.14 49.12 13.75
CA GLY A 14 -61.30 47.72 14.16
C GLY A 14 -62.30 46.96 13.29
N ALA A 15 -63.40 47.60 12.90
CA ALA A 15 -64.36 47.02 11.96
C ALA A 15 -63.74 46.79 10.57
N ILE A 16 -63.03 47.78 10.02
CA ILE A 16 -62.33 47.65 8.73
C ILE A 16 -61.31 46.49 8.77
N VAL A 17 -60.53 46.38 9.85
CA VAL A 17 -59.53 45.30 10.00
C VAL A 17 -60.19 43.91 10.11
N ALA A 18 -61.30 43.80 10.82
CA ALA A 18 -62.01 42.53 10.96
C ALA A 18 -62.76 42.13 9.67
N ASP A 19 -63.47 43.07 9.05
CA ASP A 19 -64.39 42.81 7.94
C ASP A 19 -63.65 42.75 6.58
N ASP A 20 -62.73 43.69 6.32
CA ASP A 20 -62.06 43.80 5.02
C ASP A 20 -60.75 43.00 4.98
N LEU A 21 -59.99 42.95 6.09
CA LEU A 21 -58.71 42.23 6.16
C LEU A 21 -58.84 40.82 6.74
N GLY A 22 -59.91 40.54 7.52
CA GLY A 22 -60.09 39.25 8.20
C GLY A 22 -59.11 39.02 9.36
N TRP A 23 -58.59 40.09 9.97
CA TRP A 23 -57.49 40.03 10.95
C TRP A 23 -57.90 40.44 12.37
N LEU A 24 -57.04 40.15 13.35
CA LEU A 24 -57.32 40.43 14.76
C LEU A 24 -56.87 41.84 15.14
N PHE A 25 -57.83 42.69 15.53
CA PHE A 25 -57.58 44.04 16.05
C PHE A 25 -57.59 44.05 17.59
N ARG A 26 -56.53 44.56 18.21
CA ARG A 26 -56.36 44.63 19.68
C ARG A 26 -56.11 46.08 20.11
N GLU A 27 -57.16 46.76 20.57
CA GLU A 27 -57.05 48.12 21.12
C GLU A 27 -56.22 48.13 22.42
N GLN A 28 -55.37 49.15 22.59
CA GLN A 28 -54.55 49.33 23.80
C GLN A 28 -55.19 50.39 24.71
N HIS A 29 -55.80 49.95 25.83
CA HIS A 29 -56.56 50.83 26.72
C HIS A 29 -55.71 51.67 27.70
N VAL A 30 -54.39 51.45 27.77
CA VAL A 30 -53.44 52.25 28.57
C VAL A 30 -52.38 52.83 27.63
N SER A 31 -52.58 54.08 27.19
CA SER A 31 -51.71 54.74 26.19
C SER A 31 -50.77 55.76 26.85
N ASP A 32 -49.67 55.26 27.41
CA ASP A 32 -48.64 56.12 28.03
C ASP A 32 -47.43 56.36 27.11
N GLN A 33 -47.37 55.68 25.95
CA GLN A 33 -46.21 55.66 25.04
C GLN A 33 -46.56 55.81 23.54
N GLY A 34 -47.78 56.23 23.16
CA GLY A 34 -48.08 56.62 21.78
C GLY A 34 -48.20 55.47 20.75
N ILE A 35 -48.89 54.38 21.13
CA ILE A 35 -49.43 53.34 20.24
C ILE A 35 -50.86 53.08 20.71
N ASP A 36 -51.83 53.03 19.79
CA ASP A 36 -53.26 52.95 20.12
C ASP A 36 -53.84 51.54 19.91
N ALA A 37 -53.28 50.75 19.00
CA ALA A 37 -53.72 49.38 18.77
C ALA A 37 -52.60 48.50 18.19
N HIS A 38 -52.75 47.19 18.31
CA HIS A 38 -52.00 46.21 17.54
C HIS A 38 -52.95 45.47 16.60
N VAL A 39 -52.47 45.20 15.39
CA VAL A 39 -53.17 44.33 14.44
C VAL A 39 -52.32 43.10 14.20
N GLU A 40 -52.92 41.92 14.37
CA GLU A 40 -52.29 40.63 14.17
C GLU A 40 -52.91 39.95 12.94
N VAL A 41 -52.04 39.55 12.00
CA VAL A 41 -52.45 38.79 10.81
C VAL A 41 -53.07 37.48 11.27
N ALA A 42 -54.25 37.13 10.73
CA ALA A 42 -54.94 35.89 11.05
C ALA A 42 -55.18 35.04 9.80
N GLU A 43 -55.08 33.73 9.98
CA GLU A 43 -55.41 32.72 8.97
C GLU A 43 -56.40 31.75 9.61
N ASN A 44 -57.55 31.50 8.96
CA ASN A 44 -58.64 30.66 9.51
C ASN A 44 -59.03 31.07 10.95
N GLU A 45 -59.24 32.36 11.18
CA GLU A 45 -59.59 32.96 12.49
C GLU A 45 -58.53 32.77 13.60
N SER A 46 -57.35 32.23 13.28
CA SER A 46 -56.24 32.02 14.20
C SER A 46 -55.13 33.05 13.97
N GLY A 47 -54.69 33.72 15.04
CA GLY A 47 -53.59 34.68 14.99
C GLY A 47 -52.26 34.01 14.63
N THR A 48 -51.52 34.60 13.69
CA THR A 48 -50.23 34.08 13.19
C THR A 48 -49.03 34.53 14.04
N GLY A 49 -49.23 35.39 15.05
CA GLY A 49 -48.16 36.01 15.82
C GLY A 49 -47.38 37.11 15.06
N ARG A 50 -47.83 37.51 13.86
CA ARG A 50 -47.25 38.62 13.09
C ARG A 50 -48.06 39.88 13.34
N LEU A 51 -47.45 40.89 13.98
CA LEU A 51 -48.15 42.09 14.42
C LEU A 51 -47.59 43.37 13.80
N VAL A 52 -48.47 44.32 13.54
CA VAL A 52 -48.14 45.74 13.32
C VAL A 52 -48.72 46.58 14.44
N ALA A 53 -48.02 47.66 14.79
CA ALA A 53 -48.48 48.62 15.78
C ALA A 53 -49.08 49.86 15.10
N LEU A 54 -50.23 50.30 15.58
CA LEU A 54 -50.99 51.38 14.96
C LEU A 54 -51.03 52.61 15.88
N GLN A 55 -50.73 53.78 15.32
CA GLN A 55 -51.11 55.05 15.89
C GLN A 55 -52.29 55.61 15.10
N ILE A 56 -53.45 55.70 15.75
CA ILE A 56 -54.73 56.04 15.17
C ILE A 56 -55.05 57.50 15.48
N LYS A 57 -55.30 58.30 14.44
CA LYS A 57 -55.70 59.70 14.59
C LYS A 57 -57.01 59.93 13.86
N SER A 58 -58.05 60.29 14.61
CA SER A 58 -59.39 60.50 14.08
C SER A 58 -59.82 61.96 14.20
N GLY A 59 -60.64 62.40 13.24
CA GLY A 59 -61.28 63.72 13.26
C GLY A 59 -60.70 64.75 12.28
N LYS A 60 -61.52 65.75 11.95
CA LYS A 60 -61.29 66.71 10.85
C LYS A 60 -59.99 67.51 10.94
N SER A 61 -59.38 67.64 12.12
CA SER A 61 -58.13 68.39 12.29
C SER A 61 -56.95 67.75 11.58
N TRP A 62 -56.92 66.42 11.46
CA TRP A 62 -55.85 65.68 10.81
C TRP A 62 -55.91 65.74 9.27
N PHE A 63 -57.07 66.12 8.72
CA PHE A 63 -57.31 66.27 7.29
C PHE A 63 -57.21 67.74 6.81
N ARG A 64 -56.75 68.66 7.68
CA ARG A 64 -56.70 70.11 7.36
C ARG A 64 -55.62 70.47 6.35
N GLU A 65 -54.46 69.82 6.43
CA GLU A 65 -53.33 70.11 5.54
C GLU A 65 -53.28 69.08 4.41
N LYS A 66 -54.19 69.26 3.45
CA LYS A 66 -54.21 68.48 2.21
C LYS A 66 -53.21 69.07 1.21
N ILE A 67 -52.36 68.22 0.65
CA ILE A 67 -51.45 68.55 -0.45
C ILE A 67 -51.75 67.61 -1.64
N PRO A 68 -51.20 67.85 -2.84
CA PRO A 68 -51.32 66.90 -3.93
C PRO A 68 -50.83 65.51 -3.50
N GLY A 69 -51.71 64.51 -3.62
CA GLY A 69 -51.43 63.11 -3.27
C GLY A 69 -51.68 62.69 -1.82
N GLY A 70 -52.13 63.57 -0.91
CA GLY A 70 -52.47 63.15 0.46
C GLY A 70 -52.53 64.25 1.52
N TRP A 71 -52.31 63.87 2.79
CA TRP A 71 -52.32 64.76 3.95
C TRP A 71 -51.00 64.75 4.72
N VAL A 72 -50.60 65.92 5.24
CA VAL A 72 -49.36 66.06 6.01
C VAL A 72 -49.60 65.71 7.47
N PHE A 73 -49.00 64.61 7.93
CA PHE A 73 -48.94 64.21 9.32
C PHE A 73 -47.65 64.74 9.97
N ARG A 74 -47.75 65.51 11.06
CA ARG A 74 -46.57 66.06 11.77
C ARG A 74 -46.31 65.30 13.05
N LEU A 75 -45.04 65.00 13.30
CA LEU A 75 -44.56 64.30 14.48
C LEU A 75 -43.38 65.05 15.13
N THR A 76 -43.25 64.87 16.44
CA THR A 76 -42.15 65.37 17.23
C THR A 76 -40.91 64.48 17.10
N ASP A 77 -39.76 64.99 17.51
CA ASP A 77 -38.51 64.22 17.52
C ASP A 77 -38.55 63.03 18.50
N ARG A 78 -39.34 63.16 19.60
CA ARG A 78 -39.60 62.06 20.54
C ARG A 78 -40.42 60.96 19.89
N GLU A 79 -41.55 61.30 19.27
CA GLU A 79 -42.41 60.34 18.55
C GLU A 79 -41.64 59.66 17.42
N ARG A 80 -40.83 60.42 16.66
CA ARG A 80 -39.95 59.85 15.63
C ARG A 80 -39.04 58.76 16.19
N ARG A 81 -38.26 59.07 17.23
CA ARG A 81 -37.31 58.10 17.81
C ARG A 81 -38.03 56.88 18.36
N LEU A 82 -39.16 57.10 19.03
CA LEU A 82 -39.94 56.03 19.65
C LEU A 82 -40.52 55.08 18.61
N TRP A 83 -41.13 55.62 17.55
CA TRP A 83 -41.78 54.80 16.53
C TRP A 83 -40.79 54.15 15.56
N LEU A 84 -39.67 54.81 15.23
CA LEU A 84 -38.62 54.19 14.42
C LEU A 84 -37.86 53.09 15.17
N GLY A 85 -37.79 53.16 16.50
CA GLY A 85 -37.13 52.19 17.37
C GLY A 85 -38.08 51.17 18.01
N HIS A 86 -39.35 51.12 17.58
CA HIS A 86 -40.35 50.25 18.19
C HIS A 86 -40.16 48.79 17.75
N ALA A 87 -40.45 47.84 18.67
CA ALA A 87 -40.24 46.41 18.42
C ALA A 87 -41.20 45.83 17.35
N LEU A 88 -42.35 46.47 17.15
CA LEU A 88 -43.29 46.18 16.05
C LEU A 88 -43.24 47.31 15.02
N PRO A 89 -43.40 47.02 13.70
CA PRO A 89 -43.54 48.05 12.69
C PRO A 89 -44.69 49.01 13.02
N VAL A 90 -44.42 50.31 13.07
CA VAL A 90 -45.42 51.32 13.42
C VAL A 90 -46.05 51.90 12.16
N ILE A 91 -47.38 51.97 12.13
CA ILE A 91 -48.19 52.53 11.05
C ILE A 91 -49.05 53.64 11.63
N VAL A 92 -49.03 54.81 10.98
CA VAL A 92 -49.96 55.89 11.31
C VAL A 92 -51.20 55.74 10.45
N VAL A 93 -52.37 55.81 11.09
CA VAL A 93 -53.68 55.67 10.44
C VAL A 93 -54.51 56.93 10.71
N LEU A 94 -54.94 57.60 9.65
CA LEU A 94 -55.87 58.72 9.69
C LEU A 94 -57.28 58.23 9.39
N VAL A 95 -58.20 58.35 10.36
CA VAL A 95 -59.58 57.87 10.22
C VAL A 95 -60.54 59.03 10.01
N ASP A 96 -61.19 59.08 8.83
CA ASP A 96 -62.30 59.99 8.57
C ASP A 96 -63.60 59.35 9.09
N THR A 97 -64.09 59.87 10.22
CA THR A 97 -65.28 59.34 10.89
C THR A 97 -66.60 59.62 10.15
N LYS A 98 -66.60 60.50 9.12
CA LYS A 98 -67.78 60.75 8.28
C LYS A 98 -67.90 59.75 7.14
N THR A 99 -66.82 59.55 6.40
CA THR A 99 -66.79 58.62 5.27
C THR A 99 -66.51 57.19 5.70
N LYS A 100 -66.13 56.99 6.98
CA LYS A 100 -65.67 55.72 7.54
C LYS A 100 -64.49 55.12 6.76
N THR A 101 -63.61 55.99 6.25
CA THR A 101 -62.41 55.57 5.51
C THR A 101 -61.19 55.77 6.38
N ALA A 102 -60.29 54.79 6.39
CA ALA A 102 -59.01 54.86 7.08
C ALA A 102 -57.87 54.88 6.05
N TYR A 103 -57.03 55.91 6.13
CA TYR A 103 -55.83 56.07 5.29
C TYR A 103 -54.59 55.82 6.11
N TRP A 104 -53.54 55.25 5.53
CA TRP A 104 -52.37 54.85 6.31
C TRP A 104 -51.05 55.14 5.62
N GLU A 105 -50.00 55.25 6.43
CA GLU A 105 -48.60 55.29 5.98
C GLU A 105 -47.70 54.66 7.07
N ARG A 106 -46.69 53.92 6.65
CA ARG A 106 -45.72 53.29 7.56
C ARG A 106 -44.70 54.31 8.05
N ILE A 107 -44.34 54.24 9.33
CA ILE A 107 -43.22 55.00 9.88
C ILE A 107 -41.90 54.31 9.51
N THR A 108 -41.11 54.94 8.64
CA THR A 108 -39.75 54.50 8.29
C THR A 108 -38.80 55.70 8.21
N ALA A 109 -37.50 55.44 8.12
CA ALA A 109 -36.51 56.51 7.92
C ALA A 109 -36.72 57.25 6.57
N THR A 110 -37.41 56.65 5.60
CA THR A 110 -37.64 57.22 4.27
C THR A 110 -38.96 57.99 4.16
N THR A 111 -40.00 57.58 4.90
CA THR A 111 -41.29 58.31 4.92
C THR A 111 -41.25 59.52 5.83
N VAL A 112 -40.35 59.54 6.82
CA VAL A 112 -40.14 60.65 7.75
C VAL A 112 -39.21 61.72 7.14
N VAL A 113 -39.77 62.90 6.86
CA VAL A 113 -39.03 64.04 6.30
C VAL A 113 -38.77 65.11 7.37
N SER A 114 -37.52 65.54 7.52
CA SER A 114 -37.16 66.67 8.40
C SER A 114 -37.68 68.00 7.84
N THR A 115 -38.23 68.84 8.72
CA THR A 115 -38.62 70.22 8.41
C THR A 115 -37.68 71.24 9.05
N GLY A 116 -36.51 70.80 9.53
CA GLY A 116 -35.53 71.62 10.26
C GLY A 116 -35.83 71.80 11.76
N LYS A 117 -37.12 71.85 12.17
CA LYS A 117 -37.53 71.97 13.59
C LYS A 117 -38.40 70.80 14.10
N ARG A 118 -39.11 70.11 13.20
CA ARG A 118 -39.97 68.94 13.47
C ARG A 118 -39.89 67.96 12.29
N TYR A 119 -40.65 66.88 12.33
CA TYR A 119 -40.73 65.93 11.23
C TYR A 119 -42.15 65.84 10.68
N LYS A 120 -42.25 65.46 9.40
CA LYS A 120 -43.53 65.26 8.73
C LYS A 120 -43.52 63.98 7.90
N ILE A 121 -44.70 63.44 7.66
CA ILE A 121 -44.96 62.29 6.81
C ILE A 121 -46.15 62.65 5.92
N LEU A 122 -46.14 62.19 4.67
CA LEU A 122 -47.29 62.29 3.79
C LEU A 122 -48.12 61.01 3.94
N VAL A 123 -49.36 61.12 4.38
CA VAL A 123 -50.31 60.00 4.37
C VAL A 123 -51.09 60.06 3.05
N PRO A 124 -50.91 59.10 2.12
CA PRO A 124 -51.49 59.22 0.78
C PRO A 124 -53.01 59.06 0.76
N ASP A 125 -53.70 59.81 -0.11
CA ASP A 125 -55.16 59.72 -0.25
C ASP A 125 -55.66 58.53 -1.06
N ARG A 126 -54.73 57.80 -1.70
CA ARG A 126 -54.98 56.55 -2.41
C ARG A 126 -54.70 55.28 -1.59
N GLN A 127 -54.14 55.42 -0.38
CA GLN A 127 -53.65 54.28 0.42
C GLN A 127 -54.59 54.03 1.60
N THR A 128 -55.58 53.17 1.38
CA THR A 128 -56.63 52.84 2.35
C THR A 128 -56.33 51.55 3.10
N VAL A 129 -56.82 51.43 4.33
CA VAL A 129 -56.61 50.22 5.15
C VAL A 129 -57.35 49.01 4.59
N SER A 130 -58.51 49.20 3.94
CA SER A 130 -59.31 48.12 3.35
C SER A 130 -58.57 47.32 2.26
N GLU A 131 -57.54 47.90 1.63
CA GLU A 131 -56.72 47.25 0.59
C GLU A 131 -55.33 46.84 1.10
N ALA A 132 -55.07 46.99 2.41
CA ALA A 132 -53.72 46.90 2.97
C ALA A 132 -53.26 45.46 3.30
N ALA A 133 -54.09 44.43 3.10
CA ALA A 133 -53.83 43.06 3.56
C ALA A 133 -52.46 42.52 3.10
N VAL A 134 -52.11 42.70 1.82
CA VAL A 134 -50.83 42.20 1.29
C VAL A 134 -49.66 42.96 1.88
N GLU A 135 -49.75 44.30 1.91
CA GLU A 135 -48.66 45.17 2.36
C GLU A 135 -48.42 45.05 3.88
N TRP A 136 -49.48 45.03 4.68
CA TRP A 136 -49.35 44.90 6.14
C TRP A 136 -48.87 43.51 6.55
N ASN A 137 -49.24 42.44 5.84
CA ASN A 137 -48.72 41.10 6.12
C ASN A 137 -47.22 41.04 5.81
N HIS A 138 -46.80 41.66 4.70
CA HIS A 138 -45.38 41.80 4.37
C HIS A 138 -44.64 42.58 5.46
N ILE A 139 -45.18 43.72 5.91
CA ILE A 139 -44.60 44.52 7.00
C ILE A 139 -44.52 43.71 8.30
N ALA A 140 -45.60 43.01 8.68
CA ALA A 140 -45.70 42.23 9.91
C ALA A 140 -44.75 41.01 9.95
N SER A 141 -44.39 40.48 8.78
CA SER A 141 -43.52 39.29 8.67
C SER A 141 -42.05 39.54 9.07
N GLY A 142 -41.61 40.81 9.10
CA GLY A 142 -40.20 41.17 9.34
C GLY A 142 -39.23 40.71 8.23
N ILE A 143 -39.76 40.26 7.08
CA ILE A 143 -39.00 39.75 5.93
C ILE A 143 -37.95 40.75 5.46
N GLU A 144 -38.27 42.04 5.38
CA GLU A 144 -37.34 43.09 4.92
C GLU A 144 -36.09 43.23 5.81
N LEU A 145 -36.26 43.17 7.14
CA LEU A 145 -35.15 43.30 8.09
C LEU A 145 -34.26 42.06 8.05
N ARG A 146 -34.86 40.87 8.07
CA ARG A 146 -34.15 39.58 7.95
C ARG A 146 -33.44 39.46 6.61
N ALA A 147 -34.05 39.95 5.54
CA ALA A 147 -33.47 39.97 4.21
C ALA A 147 -32.23 40.86 4.17
N LEU A 148 -32.27 42.03 4.80
CA LEU A 148 -31.14 42.95 4.91
C LEU A 148 -30.02 42.39 5.79
N GLU A 149 -30.34 41.79 6.95
CA GLU A 149 -29.37 41.14 7.84
C GLU A 149 -28.64 39.98 7.15
N ARG A 150 -29.33 39.26 6.27
CA ARG A 150 -28.79 38.11 5.52
C ARG A 150 -28.38 38.46 4.10
N TYR A 151 -28.31 39.74 3.74
CA TYR A 151 -28.07 40.18 2.35
C TYR A 151 -26.83 39.50 1.75
N GLU A 152 -25.68 39.67 2.39
CA GLU A 152 -24.40 39.09 1.96
C GLU A 152 -24.48 37.56 1.82
N LEU A 153 -25.10 36.88 2.79
CA LEU A 153 -25.29 35.43 2.74
C LEU A 153 -26.19 35.02 1.57
N ASN A 154 -27.30 35.72 1.35
CA ASN A 154 -28.23 35.43 0.27
C ASN A 154 -27.55 35.59 -1.10
N LEU A 155 -26.68 36.59 -1.28
CA LEU A 155 -25.92 36.76 -2.53
C LEU A 155 -25.05 35.55 -2.86
N THR A 156 -24.48 34.87 -1.85
CA THR A 156 -23.67 33.65 -2.08
C THR A 156 -24.46 32.48 -2.63
N TYR A 157 -25.79 32.52 -2.52
CA TYR A 157 -26.72 31.51 -3.02
C TYR A 157 -27.41 31.93 -4.32
N LEU A 158 -26.91 32.96 -5.00
CA LEU A 158 -27.41 33.40 -6.29
C LEU A 158 -26.37 33.16 -7.39
N PRO A 159 -26.80 32.87 -8.63
CA PRO A 159 -25.89 32.85 -9.76
C PRO A 159 -25.34 34.26 -10.03
N PRO A 160 -24.07 34.39 -10.48
CA PRO A 160 -23.42 35.69 -10.68
C PRO A 160 -24.18 36.66 -11.60
N SER A 161 -24.80 36.15 -12.65
CA SER A 161 -25.59 36.94 -13.61
C SER A 161 -26.85 37.56 -13.00
N ALA A 162 -27.47 36.91 -12.00
CA ALA A 162 -28.57 37.45 -11.22
C ALA A 162 -28.10 38.35 -10.06
N ARG A 163 -26.94 38.04 -9.49
CA ARG A 163 -26.31 38.78 -8.40
C ARG A 163 -25.88 40.19 -8.83
N LYS A 164 -25.24 40.34 -9.99
CA LYS A 164 -24.72 41.61 -10.50
C LYS A 164 -25.74 42.77 -10.49
N PRO A 165 -26.95 42.64 -11.09
CA PRO A 165 -27.95 43.71 -11.05
C PRO A 165 -28.45 44.02 -9.62
N ILE A 166 -28.45 43.04 -8.72
CA ILE A 166 -28.86 43.21 -7.31
C ILE A 166 -27.80 44.01 -6.54
N GLU A 167 -26.52 43.76 -6.78
CA GLU A 167 -25.39 44.48 -6.15
C GLU A 167 -25.29 45.93 -6.64
N GLU A 168 -25.38 46.14 -7.95
CA GLU A 168 -25.31 47.48 -8.58
C GLU A 168 -26.36 48.45 -8.01
N HIS A 169 -27.52 47.94 -7.57
CA HIS A 169 -28.64 48.74 -7.07
C HIS A 169 -28.76 48.74 -5.53
N PHE A 170 -27.81 48.14 -4.80
CA PHE A 170 -27.85 48.10 -3.33
C PHE A 170 -27.78 49.49 -2.70
N ALA A 171 -26.94 50.37 -3.23
CA ALA A 171 -26.80 51.74 -2.73
C ALA A 171 -28.11 52.54 -2.82
N THR A 172 -28.93 52.28 -3.85
CA THR A 172 -30.15 53.03 -4.15
C THR A 172 -31.42 52.41 -3.58
N SER A 173 -31.45 51.10 -3.30
CA SER A 173 -32.69 50.39 -2.94
C SER A 173 -32.51 49.21 -1.98
N LYS A 174 -31.70 49.41 -0.93
CA LYS A 174 -31.27 48.41 0.08
C LYS A 174 -32.32 47.37 0.49
N LEU A 175 -33.52 47.79 0.89
CA LEU A 175 -34.55 46.86 1.38
C LEU A 175 -35.08 45.96 0.25
N ASP A 176 -35.37 46.52 -0.92
CA ASP A 176 -36.02 45.80 -2.02
C ASP A 176 -35.07 44.84 -2.72
N VAL A 177 -33.80 45.25 -2.90
CA VAL A 177 -32.77 44.34 -3.41
C VAL A 177 -32.52 43.19 -2.44
N SER A 178 -32.61 43.44 -1.13
CA SER A 178 -32.40 42.40 -0.12
C SER A 178 -33.56 41.42 -0.12
N VAL A 179 -34.80 41.91 -0.21
CA VAL A 179 -36.00 41.08 -0.32
C VAL A 179 -35.95 40.23 -1.60
N LEU A 180 -35.58 40.82 -2.74
CA LEU A 180 -35.40 40.05 -3.99
C LEU A 180 -34.32 38.98 -3.85
N ALA A 181 -33.16 39.33 -3.32
CA ALA A 181 -32.06 38.40 -3.11
C ALA A 181 -32.47 37.24 -2.20
N MET A 182 -33.21 37.54 -1.12
CA MET A 182 -33.71 36.52 -0.19
C MET A 182 -34.73 35.60 -0.86
N HIS A 183 -35.68 36.13 -1.63
CA HIS A 183 -36.68 35.32 -2.34
C HIS A 183 -36.03 34.37 -3.35
N LEU A 184 -35.09 34.85 -4.14
CA LEU A 184 -34.36 34.02 -5.10
C LEU A 184 -33.48 32.99 -4.37
N ALA A 185 -32.74 33.39 -3.34
CA ALA A 185 -31.86 32.50 -2.58
C ALA A 185 -32.64 31.39 -1.85
N GLN A 186 -33.79 31.71 -1.23
CA GLN A 186 -34.65 30.72 -0.58
C GLN A 186 -35.36 29.82 -1.60
N GLY A 187 -35.65 30.37 -2.78
CA GLY A 187 -36.28 29.66 -3.89
C GLY A 187 -35.37 28.72 -4.66
N ARG A 188 -34.06 28.64 -4.35
CA ARG A 188 -33.07 27.88 -5.12
C ARG A 188 -33.34 26.38 -5.25
N SER A 189 -34.03 25.77 -4.27
CA SER A 189 -34.45 24.36 -4.34
C SER A 189 -35.73 24.13 -5.15
N ASN A 190 -36.50 25.18 -5.43
CA ASN A 190 -37.65 25.16 -6.32
C ASN A 190 -37.70 26.47 -7.15
N PRO A 191 -36.75 26.63 -8.09
CA PRO A 191 -36.58 27.89 -8.81
C PRO A 191 -37.79 28.19 -9.68
N VAL A 192 -38.34 27.19 -10.38
CA VAL A 192 -39.52 27.34 -11.25
C VAL A 192 -40.75 27.81 -10.46
N GLY A 193 -41.06 27.18 -9.32
CA GLY A 193 -42.19 27.59 -8.49
C GLY A 193 -42.04 29.01 -7.95
N THR A 194 -40.81 29.38 -7.56
CA THR A 194 -40.50 30.74 -7.09
C THR A 194 -40.68 31.77 -8.20
N LEU A 195 -40.16 31.48 -9.40
CA LEU A 195 -40.27 32.33 -10.58
C LEU A 195 -41.73 32.52 -11.01
N GLN A 196 -42.50 31.43 -11.08
CA GLN A 196 -43.92 31.48 -11.42
C GLN A 196 -44.71 32.30 -10.38
N GLY A 197 -44.39 32.17 -9.09
CA GLY A 197 -44.98 32.99 -8.03
C GLY A 197 -44.70 34.49 -8.21
N LEU A 198 -43.44 34.86 -8.49
CA LEU A 198 -43.07 36.26 -8.74
C LEU A 198 -43.71 36.81 -10.02
N LEU A 199 -43.75 36.01 -11.09
CA LEU A 199 -44.36 36.39 -12.36
C LEU A 199 -45.89 36.51 -12.26
N ALA A 200 -46.55 35.69 -11.46
CA ALA A 200 -48.00 35.73 -11.30
C ALA A 200 -48.47 36.87 -10.39
N THR A 201 -47.72 37.16 -9.31
CA THR A 201 -48.12 38.15 -8.29
C THR A 201 -47.68 39.58 -8.62
N GLU A 202 -46.67 39.75 -9.49
CA GLU A 202 -46.06 41.03 -9.85
C GLU A 202 -45.91 42.00 -8.66
N PRO A 203 -45.16 41.63 -7.61
CA PRO A 203 -45.15 42.38 -6.37
C PRO A 203 -44.77 43.86 -6.57
N GLY A 204 -45.46 44.76 -5.87
CA GLY A 204 -45.24 46.20 -5.96
C GLY A 204 -43.79 46.66 -5.71
N TRP A 205 -43.03 45.87 -4.95
CA TRP A 205 -41.61 46.12 -4.68
C TRP A 205 -40.67 45.65 -5.82
N ILE A 206 -41.11 44.76 -6.72
CA ILE A 206 -40.40 44.44 -7.96
C ILE A 206 -40.75 45.45 -9.04
N THR A 207 -42.04 45.74 -9.23
CA THR A 207 -42.54 46.57 -10.33
C THR A 207 -42.19 48.05 -10.21
N ARG A 208 -42.05 48.59 -8.98
CA ARG A 208 -41.59 49.99 -8.77
C ARG A 208 -40.17 50.26 -9.25
N HIS A 209 -39.35 49.21 -9.30
CA HIS A 209 -37.96 49.25 -9.77
C HIS A 209 -37.83 48.83 -11.24
N GLY A 210 -38.83 48.12 -11.77
CA GLY A 210 -39.04 47.89 -13.19
C GLY A 210 -37.95 47.06 -13.85
N ALA A 211 -37.00 47.72 -14.52
CA ALA A 211 -36.11 47.08 -15.49
C ALA A 211 -35.06 46.15 -14.87
N TRP A 212 -34.30 46.62 -13.87
CA TRP A 212 -33.20 45.82 -13.30
C TRP A 212 -33.70 44.64 -12.45
N SER A 213 -34.85 44.78 -11.79
CA SER A 213 -35.44 43.74 -10.94
C SER A 213 -35.92 42.55 -11.78
N TRP A 214 -36.61 42.83 -12.90
CA TRP A 214 -37.01 41.79 -13.85
C TRP A 214 -35.81 41.19 -14.62
N GLN A 215 -34.73 41.95 -14.85
CA GLN A 215 -33.48 41.40 -15.39
C GLN A 215 -32.81 40.40 -14.42
N ALA A 216 -32.76 40.71 -13.13
CA ALA A 216 -32.22 39.80 -12.12
C ALA A 216 -33.04 38.49 -12.05
N VAL A 217 -34.37 38.59 -12.11
CA VAL A 217 -35.29 37.44 -12.18
C VAL A 217 -35.06 36.63 -13.47
N ALA A 218 -34.89 37.31 -14.61
CA ALA A 218 -34.65 36.66 -15.89
C ALA A 218 -33.32 35.92 -15.95
N ALA A 219 -32.25 36.53 -15.40
CA ALA A 219 -30.93 35.90 -15.29
C ALA A 219 -30.96 34.67 -14.37
N TYR A 220 -31.59 34.80 -13.19
CA TYR A 220 -31.80 33.66 -12.28
C TYR A 220 -32.55 32.53 -12.97
N ALA A 221 -33.61 32.84 -13.73
CA ALA A 221 -34.37 31.86 -14.48
C ALA A 221 -33.53 31.16 -15.56
N ALA A 222 -32.70 31.91 -16.30
CA ALA A 222 -31.84 31.34 -17.33
C ALA A 222 -30.82 30.34 -16.76
N GLU A 223 -30.15 30.71 -15.67
CA GLU A 223 -29.13 29.88 -15.00
C GLU A 223 -29.70 28.59 -14.40
N HIS A 224 -30.95 28.62 -13.95
CA HIS A 224 -31.69 27.43 -13.49
C HIS A 224 -32.36 26.64 -14.62
N GLY A 225 -32.18 27.01 -15.89
CA GLY A 225 -32.80 26.34 -17.04
C GLY A 225 -34.30 26.59 -17.21
N ALA A 226 -34.89 27.52 -16.45
CA ALA A 226 -36.28 27.95 -16.56
C ALA A 226 -36.45 28.96 -17.72
N LEU A 227 -36.16 28.50 -18.94
CA LEU A 227 -36.02 29.35 -20.12
C LEU A 227 -37.31 30.10 -20.51
N ARG A 228 -38.48 29.53 -20.21
CA ARG A 228 -39.79 30.15 -20.49
C ARG A 228 -40.02 31.35 -19.57
N GLU A 229 -39.82 31.13 -18.28
CA GLU A 229 -39.92 32.15 -17.24
C GLU A 229 -38.86 33.24 -17.45
N SER A 230 -37.65 32.87 -17.91
CA SER A 230 -36.60 33.81 -18.28
C SER A 230 -37.01 34.73 -19.43
N ALA A 231 -37.53 34.16 -20.53
CA ALA A 231 -37.99 34.94 -21.67
C ALA A 231 -39.12 35.92 -21.28
N GLU A 232 -40.10 35.47 -20.50
CA GLU A 232 -41.19 36.32 -20.01
C GLU A 232 -40.67 37.45 -19.09
N ALA A 233 -39.74 37.17 -18.18
CA ALA A 233 -39.13 38.17 -17.31
C ALA A 233 -38.33 39.22 -18.10
N PHE A 234 -37.56 38.82 -19.13
CA PHE A 234 -36.88 39.76 -20.03
C PHE A 234 -37.85 40.66 -20.80
N LEU A 235 -38.97 40.13 -21.28
CA LEU A 235 -40.01 40.93 -21.94
C LEU A 235 -40.67 41.93 -20.99
N ARG A 236 -40.84 41.58 -19.71
CA ARG A 236 -41.31 42.52 -18.68
C ARG A 236 -40.28 43.60 -18.41
N ALA A 237 -39.00 43.25 -18.29
CA ALA A 237 -37.92 44.22 -18.15
C ALA A 237 -37.89 45.23 -19.32
N ALA A 238 -38.12 44.75 -20.55
CA ALA A 238 -38.14 45.60 -21.75
C ALA A 238 -39.23 46.69 -21.69
N LYS A 239 -40.40 46.40 -21.10
CA LYS A 239 -41.48 47.39 -20.92
C LYS A 239 -41.07 48.57 -20.02
N PHE A 240 -40.17 48.34 -19.06
CA PHE A 240 -39.69 49.36 -18.13
C PHE A 240 -38.40 50.07 -18.59
N ASN A 241 -37.75 49.60 -19.67
CA ASN A 241 -36.56 50.23 -20.23
C ASN A 241 -36.66 50.39 -21.76
N PRO A 242 -37.35 51.44 -22.25
CA PRO A 242 -37.53 51.67 -23.69
C PRO A 242 -36.22 51.84 -24.48
N GLN A 243 -35.15 52.38 -23.86
CA GLN A 243 -33.85 52.58 -24.53
C GLN A 243 -33.06 51.26 -24.68
N GLY A 244 -33.26 50.31 -23.77
CA GLY A 244 -32.64 48.98 -23.80
C GLY A 244 -33.58 47.86 -24.30
N ALA A 245 -34.79 48.21 -24.74
CA ALA A 245 -35.84 47.24 -25.04
C ALA A 245 -35.43 46.23 -26.12
N GLY A 246 -34.77 46.67 -27.20
CA GLY A 246 -34.30 45.77 -28.26
C GLY A 246 -33.33 44.70 -27.76
N ARG A 247 -32.38 45.04 -26.88
CA ARG A 247 -31.42 44.07 -26.31
C ARG A 247 -32.11 43.05 -25.40
N LEU A 248 -33.07 43.50 -24.59
CA LEU A 248 -33.83 42.62 -23.69
C LEU A 248 -34.78 41.70 -24.47
N THR A 249 -35.41 42.20 -25.54
CA THR A 249 -36.21 41.38 -26.45
C THR A 249 -35.36 40.36 -27.20
N ALA A 250 -34.14 40.71 -27.61
CA ALA A 250 -33.20 39.74 -28.20
C ALA A 250 -32.77 38.66 -27.20
N ALA A 251 -32.49 39.02 -25.94
CA ALA A 251 -32.19 38.06 -24.88
C ALA A 251 -33.37 37.11 -24.59
N ALA A 252 -34.61 37.64 -24.59
CA ALA A 252 -35.83 36.85 -24.49
C ALA A 252 -35.95 35.87 -25.68
N ALA A 253 -35.62 36.32 -26.89
CA ALA A 253 -35.66 35.49 -28.09
C ALA A 253 -34.67 34.32 -28.03
N LEU A 254 -33.44 34.54 -27.53
CA LEU A 254 -32.43 33.50 -27.36
C LEU A 254 -32.86 32.45 -26.33
N ASN A 255 -33.43 32.87 -25.19
CA ASN A 255 -33.96 31.95 -24.18
C ASN A 255 -35.22 31.22 -24.64
N CYS A 256 -36.07 31.84 -25.47
CA CYS A 256 -37.25 31.20 -26.05
C CYS A 256 -36.91 30.18 -27.15
N MET A 257 -35.71 30.26 -27.74
CA MET A 257 -35.32 29.48 -28.92
C MET A 257 -35.44 27.96 -28.72
N PRO A 258 -34.94 27.36 -27.62
CA PRO A 258 -35.07 25.91 -27.40
C PRO A 258 -36.53 25.46 -27.19
N ILE A 259 -37.43 26.39 -26.84
CA ILE A 259 -38.85 26.10 -26.59
C ILE A 259 -39.66 26.24 -27.89
N SER A 260 -39.38 27.29 -28.69
CA SER A 260 -40.13 27.60 -29.90
C SER A 260 -39.29 28.45 -30.85
N ALA A 261 -38.70 27.81 -31.86
CA ALA A 261 -37.98 28.49 -32.94
C ALA A 261 -38.87 29.53 -33.67
N ARG A 262 -40.17 29.24 -33.82
CA ARG A 262 -41.13 30.17 -34.43
C ARG A 262 -41.31 31.44 -33.60
N GLU A 263 -41.42 31.32 -32.28
CA GLU A 263 -41.62 32.47 -31.41
C GLU A 263 -40.33 33.28 -31.26
N SER A 264 -39.19 32.60 -31.15
CA SER A 264 -37.87 33.22 -31.18
C SER A 264 -37.66 34.09 -32.43
N ARG A 265 -38.02 33.60 -33.63
CA ARG A 265 -37.97 34.39 -34.88
C ARG A 265 -38.78 35.69 -34.81
N LYS A 266 -39.99 35.66 -34.24
CA LYS A 266 -40.82 36.86 -34.07
C LYS A 266 -40.20 37.86 -33.09
N LEU A 267 -39.67 37.36 -31.98
CA LEU A 267 -39.01 38.20 -30.98
C LEU A 267 -37.73 38.83 -31.54
N LEU A 268 -36.94 38.10 -32.34
CA LEU A 268 -35.77 38.67 -33.02
C LEU A 268 -36.15 39.76 -34.03
N ALA A 269 -37.21 39.55 -34.82
CA ALA A 269 -37.73 40.59 -35.72
C ALA A 269 -38.16 41.85 -34.95
N THR A 270 -38.84 41.66 -33.82
CA THR A 270 -39.26 42.75 -32.93
C THR A 270 -38.04 43.48 -32.31
N ALA A 271 -37.02 42.74 -31.87
CA ALA A 271 -35.77 43.32 -31.36
C ALA A 271 -35.03 44.15 -32.43
N LYS A 272 -35.07 43.70 -33.68
CA LYS A 272 -34.49 44.40 -34.84
C LYS A 272 -35.18 45.74 -35.10
N GLU A 273 -36.50 45.79 -34.99
CA GLU A 273 -37.29 47.03 -35.13
C GLU A 273 -37.05 48.02 -33.98
N LEU A 274 -36.89 47.52 -32.74
CA LEU A 274 -36.61 48.34 -31.55
C LEU A 274 -35.18 48.93 -31.54
N GLY A 275 -34.23 48.32 -32.27
CA GLY A 275 -32.85 48.79 -32.41
C GLY A 275 -31.94 48.50 -31.22
N GLY A 276 -30.63 48.69 -31.42
CA GLY A 276 -29.59 48.55 -30.37
C GLY A 276 -29.17 47.11 -30.02
N ALA A 277 -29.64 46.10 -30.77
CA ALA A 277 -29.34 44.69 -30.55
C ALA A 277 -28.80 43.96 -31.80
N GLN A 278 -28.19 44.69 -32.74
CA GLN A 278 -27.82 44.17 -34.07
C GLN A 278 -26.97 42.90 -33.98
N LEU A 279 -25.96 42.86 -33.09
CA LEU A 279 -25.08 41.71 -32.94
C LEU A 279 -25.79 40.50 -32.30
N LEU A 280 -26.68 40.71 -31.32
CA LEU A 280 -27.45 39.62 -30.71
C LEU A 280 -28.49 39.05 -31.68
N VAL A 281 -29.08 39.90 -32.53
CA VAL A 281 -29.97 39.47 -33.62
C VAL A 281 -29.19 38.62 -34.63
N ALA A 282 -27.97 39.02 -35.01
CA ALA A 282 -27.12 38.23 -35.89
C ALA A 282 -26.77 36.84 -35.31
N VAL A 283 -26.47 36.75 -34.00
CA VAL A 283 -26.29 35.46 -33.32
C VAL A 283 -27.57 34.62 -33.36
N GLY A 284 -28.72 35.23 -33.05
CA GLY A 284 -30.02 34.54 -33.06
C GLY A 284 -30.43 34.03 -34.45
N GLU A 285 -30.27 34.85 -35.49
CA GLU A 285 -30.52 34.48 -36.89
C GLU A 285 -29.60 33.32 -37.32
N ALA A 286 -28.30 33.40 -37.01
CA ALA A 286 -27.34 32.31 -37.29
C ALA A 286 -27.70 30.99 -36.58
N LEU A 287 -28.28 31.04 -35.38
CA LEU A 287 -28.72 29.86 -34.67
C LEU A 287 -30.00 29.23 -35.27
N LEU A 288 -30.89 30.05 -35.85
CA LEU A 288 -32.19 29.63 -36.40
C LEU A 288 -32.17 29.25 -37.88
N ASP A 289 -31.17 29.72 -38.63
CA ASP A 289 -30.98 29.43 -40.06
C ASP A 289 -30.22 28.12 -40.31
N HIS A 290 -29.66 27.52 -39.26
CA HIS A 290 -28.94 26.25 -39.34
C HIS A 290 -29.91 25.05 -39.33
N PRO A 291 -29.71 24.02 -40.17
CA PRO A 291 -30.55 22.83 -40.18
C PRO A 291 -30.62 22.16 -38.80
N GLU A 292 -31.82 21.76 -38.38
CA GLU A 292 -31.99 20.98 -37.14
C GLU A 292 -31.26 19.63 -37.26
N GLY A 293 -30.47 19.28 -36.24
CA GLY A 293 -29.70 18.03 -36.20
C GLY A 293 -28.32 18.08 -36.86
N ASP A 294 -27.94 19.16 -37.55
CA ASP A 294 -26.60 19.30 -38.12
C ASP A 294 -25.61 19.91 -37.11
N ALA A 295 -24.52 19.20 -36.82
CA ALA A 295 -23.47 19.65 -35.91
C ALA A 295 -22.35 20.44 -36.61
N GLY A 296 -22.45 20.66 -37.93
CA GLY A 296 -21.49 21.41 -38.72
C GLY A 296 -21.41 22.91 -38.37
N PRO A 297 -20.43 23.63 -38.94
CA PRO A 297 -20.24 25.06 -38.71
C PRO A 297 -21.40 25.88 -39.29
N ARG A 298 -21.88 26.86 -38.51
CA ARG A 298 -22.98 27.76 -38.88
C ARG A 298 -22.45 28.97 -39.65
N ARG A 299 -23.32 29.61 -40.43
CA ARG A 299 -22.99 30.89 -41.10
C ARG A 299 -22.78 31.98 -40.06
N ILE A 300 -21.61 32.61 -40.07
CA ILE A 300 -21.27 33.74 -39.19
C ILE A 300 -21.49 35.05 -39.95
N ASP A 301 -22.21 35.99 -39.36
CA ASP A 301 -22.30 37.35 -39.88
C ASP A 301 -20.93 38.04 -39.74
N PRO A 302 -20.36 38.66 -40.79
CA PRO A 302 -19.06 39.35 -40.72
C PRO A 302 -18.94 40.36 -39.57
N ALA A 303 -20.05 41.01 -39.17
CA ALA A 303 -20.06 41.98 -38.07
C ALA A 303 -19.68 41.36 -36.72
N LEU A 304 -19.88 40.05 -36.54
CA LEU A 304 -19.49 39.34 -35.31
C LEU A 304 -17.97 39.07 -35.23
N LEU A 305 -17.26 39.13 -36.36
CA LEU A 305 -15.82 38.88 -36.45
C LEU A 305 -14.98 40.17 -36.34
N GLU A 306 -15.63 41.34 -36.33
CA GLU A 306 -14.95 42.63 -36.17
C GLU A 306 -14.47 42.83 -34.73
N ASP A 307 -13.23 43.29 -34.53
CA ASP A 307 -12.67 43.60 -33.21
C ASP A 307 -13.18 44.94 -32.66
N THR A 308 -14.47 44.98 -32.34
CA THR A 308 -15.13 46.13 -31.71
C THR A 308 -15.16 46.00 -30.19
N GLU A 309 -15.32 47.12 -29.48
CA GLU A 309 -15.51 47.09 -28.02
C GLU A 309 -16.76 46.29 -27.61
N GLU A 310 -17.83 46.38 -28.41
CA GLU A 310 -19.08 45.65 -28.17
C GLU A 310 -18.91 44.12 -28.29
N VAL A 311 -18.12 43.65 -29.26
CA VAL A 311 -17.78 42.23 -29.41
C VAL A 311 -16.87 41.76 -28.27
N ARG A 312 -15.82 42.53 -27.91
CA ARG A 312 -14.90 42.18 -26.82
C ARG A 312 -15.57 42.11 -25.45
N ALA A 313 -16.52 43.00 -25.19
CA ALA A 313 -17.26 43.02 -23.92
C ALA A 313 -18.41 42.02 -23.85
N SER A 314 -18.74 41.32 -24.94
CA SER A 314 -19.90 40.42 -25.02
C SER A 314 -19.51 38.95 -24.81
N GLU A 315 -19.86 38.42 -23.64
CA GLU A 315 -19.72 36.98 -23.34
C GLU A 315 -20.47 36.11 -24.36
N MET A 316 -21.72 36.45 -24.69
CA MET A 316 -22.57 35.65 -25.59
C MET A 316 -21.98 35.53 -27.00
N ILE A 317 -21.42 36.62 -27.55
CA ILE A 317 -20.82 36.59 -28.89
C ILE A 317 -19.57 35.71 -28.87
N ASN A 318 -18.68 35.89 -27.90
CA ASN A 318 -17.46 35.09 -27.81
C ASN A 318 -17.74 33.60 -27.54
N LYS A 319 -18.77 33.26 -26.74
CA LYS A 319 -19.26 31.87 -26.58
C LYS A 319 -19.74 31.28 -27.90
N PHE A 320 -20.52 32.04 -28.67
CA PHE A 320 -20.99 31.61 -29.99
C PHE A 320 -19.81 31.40 -30.96
N LEU A 321 -18.86 32.32 -31.02
CA LEU A 321 -17.67 32.21 -31.88
C LEU A 321 -16.78 31.03 -31.48
N ALA A 322 -16.64 30.76 -30.17
CA ALA A 322 -15.93 29.59 -29.66
C ALA A 322 -16.60 28.28 -30.12
N ASP A 323 -17.93 28.16 -29.97
CA ASP A 323 -18.69 26.99 -30.47
C ASP A 323 -18.54 26.84 -32.00
N GLN A 324 -18.62 27.93 -32.77
CA GLN A 324 -18.41 27.87 -34.22
C GLN A 324 -16.98 27.45 -34.60
N ALA A 325 -15.99 27.92 -33.86
CA ALA A 325 -14.61 27.52 -34.08
C ALA A 325 -14.37 26.04 -33.73
N VAL A 326 -15.03 25.49 -32.68
CA VAL A 326 -15.03 24.04 -32.40
C VAL A 326 -15.67 23.26 -33.55
N ARG A 327 -16.86 23.67 -34.00
CA ARG A 327 -17.57 23.04 -35.14
C ARG A 327 -16.79 23.07 -36.44
N ALA A 328 -15.97 24.11 -36.64
CA ALA A 328 -15.08 24.26 -37.80
C ALA A 328 -13.72 23.57 -37.63
N ASN A 329 -13.50 22.84 -36.52
CA ASN A 329 -12.23 22.24 -36.12
C ASN A 329 -11.04 23.23 -36.08
N ARG A 330 -11.28 24.47 -35.66
CA ARG A 330 -10.29 25.54 -35.48
C ARG A 330 -10.00 25.75 -33.98
N LEU A 331 -9.45 24.71 -33.35
CA LEU A 331 -9.29 24.65 -31.89
C LEU A 331 -8.50 25.82 -31.27
N PRO A 332 -7.40 26.33 -31.88
CA PRO A 332 -6.71 27.51 -31.33
C PRO A 332 -7.60 28.75 -31.27
N ALA A 333 -8.40 29.00 -32.30
CA ALA A 333 -9.35 30.11 -32.33
C ALA A 333 -10.50 29.89 -31.34
N ALA A 334 -10.97 28.65 -31.18
CA ALA A 334 -12.00 28.31 -30.20
C ALA A 334 -11.57 28.64 -28.78
N ILE A 335 -10.33 28.31 -28.43
CA ILE A 335 -9.74 28.63 -27.13
C ILE A 335 -9.60 30.14 -26.93
N GLU A 336 -9.12 30.87 -27.95
CA GLU A 336 -9.00 32.34 -27.88
C GLU A 336 -10.37 33.00 -27.62
N TYR A 337 -11.41 32.60 -28.35
CA TYR A 337 -12.76 33.13 -28.13
C TYR A 337 -13.33 32.71 -26.77
N ALA A 338 -13.11 31.47 -26.34
CA ALA A 338 -13.59 31.01 -25.03
C ALA A 338 -12.91 31.76 -23.88
N GLU A 339 -11.61 32.05 -24.01
CA GLU A 339 -10.87 32.87 -23.05
C GLU A 339 -11.39 34.31 -23.03
N LYS A 340 -11.65 34.91 -24.20
CA LYS A 340 -12.30 36.25 -24.28
C LYS A 340 -13.68 36.25 -23.61
N ALA A 341 -14.48 35.20 -23.77
CA ALA A 341 -15.78 35.07 -23.09
C ALA A 341 -15.61 35.05 -21.57
N LEU A 342 -14.63 34.30 -21.06
CA LEU A 342 -14.35 34.23 -19.62
C LEU A 342 -13.75 35.55 -19.10
N ILE A 343 -12.92 36.27 -19.86
CA ILE A 343 -12.43 37.60 -19.49
C ILE A 343 -13.59 38.61 -19.39
N ALA A 344 -14.55 38.55 -20.32
CA ALA A 344 -15.72 39.41 -20.29
C ALA A 344 -16.62 39.15 -19.07
N SER A 345 -16.72 37.88 -18.64
CA SER A 345 -17.49 37.44 -17.47
C SER A 345 -16.72 36.39 -16.64
N PRO A 346 -15.81 36.80 -15.73
CA PRO A 346 -14.91 35.88 -15.01
C PRO A 346 -15.58 34.81 -14.15
N GLU A 347 -16.82 35.05 -13.72
CA GLU A 347 -17.60 34.13 -12.91
C GLU A 347 -18.63 33.33 -13.73
N SER A 348 -18.68 33.48 -15.06
CA SER A 348 -19.63 32.75 -15.90
C SER A 348 -19.26 31.28 -15.98
N THR A 349 -20.10 30.43 -15.39
CA THR A 349 -19.92 28.96 -15.45
C THR A 349 -20.05 28.43 -16.87
N ASP A 350 -20.85 29.05 -17.71
CA ASP A 350 -20.96 28.67 -19.12
C ASP A 350 -19.68 29.04 -19.90
N ALA A 351 -19.07 30.20 -19.63
CA ALA A 351 -17.81 30.58 -20.25
C ALA A 351 -16.67 29.63 -19.80
N MET A 352 -16.62 29.29 -18.51
CA MET A 352 -15.73 28.25 -17.98
C MET A 352 -15.93 26.91 -18.71
N THR A 353 -17.18 26.49 -18.90
CA THR A 353 -17.54 25.21 -19.54
C THR A 353 -17.13 25.17 -21.01
N ILE A 354 -17.40 26.22 -21.78
CA ILE A 354 -17.01 26.28 -23.20
C ILE A 354 -15.48 26.29 -23.34
N TYR A 355 -14.79 27.00 -22.45
CA TYR A 355 -13.33 27.00 -22.44
C TYR A 355 -12.78 25.62 -22.08
N ALA A 356 -13.29 25.00 -21.01
CA ALA A 356 -12.90 23.67 -20.59
C ALA A 356 -13.13 22.62 -21.70
N ARG A 357 -14.26 22.69 -22.40
CA ARG A 357 -14.57 21.81 -23.55
C ARG A 357 -13.58 22.00 -24.70
N ALA A 358 -13.28 23.24 -25.09
CA ALA A 358 -12.33 23.51 -26.17
C ALA A 358 -10.91 23.02 -25.83
N LEU A 359 -10.47 23.25 -24.58
CA LEU A 359 -9.20 22.72 -24.06
C LEU A 359 -9.20 21.20 -24.01
N GLY A 360 -10.28 20.57 -23.55
CA GLY A 360 -10.43 19.12 -23.49
C GLY A 360 -10.36 18.46 -24.87
N ILE A 361 -10.97 19.08 -25.89
CA ILE A 361 -10.88 18.61 -27.28
C ILE A 361 -9.45 18.74 -27.78
N ARG A 362 -8.80 19.92 -27.69
CA ARG A 362 -7.41 20.11 -28.12
C ARG A 362 -6.44 19.19 -27.39
N GLY A 363 -6.64 19.00 -26.10
CA GLY A 363 -5.86 18.12 -25.23
C GLY A 363 -5.90 16.64 -25.63
N SER A 364 -6.80 16.24 -26.54
CA SER A 364 -6.90 14.90 -27.11
C SER A 364 -6.34 14.77 -28.54
N THR A 365 -5.75 15.84 -29.08
CA THR A 365 -5.19 15.91 -30.44
C THR A 365 -3.67 16.07 -30.43
N THR A 366 -3.04 16.04 -31.61
CA THR A 366 -1.60 16.34 -31.77
C THR A 366 -1.25 17.80 -31.48
N ASP A 367 -2.22 18.72 -31.49
CA ASP A 367 -2.03 20.14 -31.18
C ASP A 367 -2.11 20.46 -29.68
N ARG A 368 -2.12 19.41 -28.83
CA ARG A 368 -2.20 19.52 -27.37
C ARG A 368 -1.09 20.41 -26.79
N GLN A 369 -1.46 21.22 -25.79
CA GLN A 369 -0.53 21.88 -24.88
C GLN A 369 -0.46 21.15 -23.53
N GLN A 370 0.63 21.37 -22.78
CA GLN A 370 0.91 20.62 -21.55
C GLN A 370 -0.19 20.81 -20.49
N ASP A 371 -0.75 22.01 -20.39
CA ASP A 371 -1.72 22.44 -19.37
C ASP A 371 -3.19 22.31 -19.80
N ASP A 372 -3.48 21.89 -21.04
CA ASP A 372 -4.84 21.85 -21.61
C ASP A 372 -5.82 21.08 -20.71
N LEU A 373 -5.49 19.83 -20.39
CA LEU A 373 -6.38 18.98 -19.60
C LEU A 373 -6.46 19.42 -18.13
N SER A 374 -5.36 19.87 -17.53
CA SER A 374 -5.39 20.38 -16.15
C SER A 374 -6.25 21.62 -16.03
N ARG A 375 -6.13 22.55 -16.99
CA ARG A 375 -6.93 23.78 -16.99
C ARG A 375 -8.40 23.49 -17.28
N ALA A 376 -8.69 22.51 -18.14
CA ALA A 376 -10.05 22.03 -18.34
C ALA A 376 -10.67 21.46 -17.06
N GLU A 377 -9.94 20.61 -16.32
CA GLU A 377 -10.38 20.07 -15.02
C GLU A 377 -10.69 21.19 -14.02
N ASP A 378 -9.77 22.14 -13.86
CA ASP A 378 -9.93 23.23 -12.91
C ASP A 378 -11.16 24.09 -13.22
N LEU A 379 -11.40 24.38 -14.51
CA LEU A 379 -12.57 25.13 -14.95
C LEU A 379 -13.87 24.36 -14.72
N TYR A 380 -13.92 23.06 -15.00
CA TYR A 380 -15.09 22.23 -14.72
C TYR A 380 -15.38 22.15 -13.21
N LYS A 381 -14.36 21.90 -12.38
CA LYS A 381 -14.48 21.84 -10.92
C LYS A 381 -14.98 23.16 -10.35
N GLN A 382 -14.39 24.28 -10.77
CA GLN A 382 -14.85 25.62 -10.38
C GLN A 382 -16.30 25.88 -10.77
N ALA A 383 -16.70 25.50 -11.99
CA ALA A 383 -18.08 25.63 -12.44
C ALA A 383 -19.05 24.79 -11.58
N ILE A 384 -18.70 23.52 -11.31
CA ILE A 384 -19.52 22.61 -10.49
C ILE A 384 -19.68 23.16 -9.06
N GLU A 385 -18.57 23.52 -8.40
CA GLU A 385 -18.59 24.06 -7.04
C GLU A 385 -19.40 25.35 -6.95
N GLN A 386 -19.28 26.22 -7.94
CA GLN A 386 -20.05 27.45 -7.99
C GLN A 386 -21.54 27.15 -8.13
N ARG A 387 -21.94 26.27 -9.08
CA ARG A 387 -23.35 25.89 -9.28
C ARG A 387 -23.97 25.22 -8.06
N ARG A 388 -23.20 24.40 -7.33
CA ARG A 388 -23.65 23.77 -6.08
C ARG A 388 -24.05 24.79 -5.01
N LYS A 389 -23.41 25.97 -4.95
CA LYS A 389 -23.75 27.02 -3.97
C LYS A 389 -25.19 27.50 -4.12
N TRP A 390 -25.67 27.62 -5.36
CA TRP A 390 -27.01 28.12 -5.67
C TRP A 390 -27.97 27.03 -6.18
N ALA A 391 -27.64 25.75 -5.99
CA ALA A 391 -28.44 24.60 -6.44
C ALA A 391 -28.73 24.60 -7.96
N GLY A 392 -27.72 24.95 -8.74
CA GLY A 392 -27.76 24.92 -10.20
C GLY A 392 -27.55 23.52 -10.80
N PRO A 393 -27.80 23.36 -12.12
CA PRO A 393 -27.61 22.09 -12.82
C PRO A 393 -26.12 21.76 -12.99
N THR A 394 -25.69 20.62 -12.43
CA THR A 394 -24.29 20.14 -12.40
C THR A 394 -24.05 18.81 -13.12
N GLN A 395 -25.10 18.05 -13.44
CA GLN A 395 -24.97 16.67 -13.97
C GLN A 395 -24.15 16.60 -15.26
N GLU A 396 -24.45 17.46 -16.25
CA GLU A 396 -23.70 17.52 -17.51
C GLU A 396 -22.25 17.98 -17.31
N LEU A 397 -21.99 18.86 -16.33
CA LEU A 397 -20.62 19.29 -16.01
C LEU A 397 -19.80 18.16 -15.39
N LEU A 398 -20.43 17.36 -14.52
CA LEU A 398 -19.81 16.17 -13.95
C LEU A 398 -19.51 15.14 -15.04
N ILE A 399 -20.43 14.93 -15.99
CA ILE A 399 -20.21 14.05 -17.15
C ILE A 399 -19.03 14.56 -18.00
N ASP A 400 -19.03 15.84 -18.34
CA ASP A 400 -17.95 16.45 -19.14
C ASP A 400 -16.58 16.41 -18.42
N LEU A 401 -16.56 16.45 -17.08
CA LEU A 401 -15.35 16.29 -16.26
C LEU A 401 -14.74 14.88 -16.34
N ALA A 402 -15.51 13.85 -16.72
CA ALA A 402 -15.04 12.46 -16.74
C ALA A 402 -13.86 12.28 -17.70
N LYS A 403 -13.98 12.85 -18.89
CA LYS A 403 -13.01 12.68 -19.97
C LYS A 403 -11.61 13.22 -19.62
N PRO A 404 -11.44 14.49 -19.19
CA PRO A 404 -10.10 14.99 -18.85
C PRO A 404 -9.49 14.23 -17.66
N LEU A 405 -10.28 13.88 -16.63
CA LEU A 405 -9.79 13.06 -15.51
C LEU A 405 -9.31 11.68 -15.97
N ALA A 406 -10.08 10.99 -16.83
CA ALA A 406 -9.71 9.69 -17.37
C ALA A 406 -8.43 9.74 -18.23
N LEU A 407 -8.33 10.74 -19.12
CA LEU A 407 -7.14 10.94 -19.96
C LEU A 407 -5.87 11.25 -19.16
N ARG A 408 -6.02 11.81 -17.95
CA ARG A 408 -4.93 12.04 -16.99
C ARG A 408 -4.78 10.94 -15.94
N GLY A 409 -5.54 9.85 -16.02
CA GLY A 409 -5.46 8.74 -15.06
C GLY A 409 -5.95 9.07 -13.64
N ARG A 410 -6.66 10.19 -13.44
CA ARG A 410 -7.12 10.67 -12.12
C ARG A 410 -8.37 9.92 -11.61
N PHE A 411 -8.37 8.59 -11.67
CA PHE A 411 -9.54 7.76 -11.33
C PHE A 411 -9.96 7.84 -9.86
N SER A 412 -9.02 7.96 -8.92
CA SER A 412 -9.36 8.16 -7.51
C SER A 412 -10.08 9.48 -7.25
N GLU A 413 -9.70 10.54 -7.96
CA GLU A 413 -10.39 11.83 -7.87
C GLU A 413 -11.75 11.76 -8.57
N MET A 414 -11.87 11.04 -9.69
CA MET A 414 -13.19 10.80 -10.31
C MET A 414 -14.17 10.15 -9.31
N LEU A 415 -13.72 9.17 -8.52
CA LEU A 415 -14.55 8.58 -7.45
C LEU A 415 -14.93 9.60 -6.37
N GLU A 416 -14.01 10.46 -5.96
CA GLU A 416 -14.28 11.54 -5.01
C GLU A 416 -15.36 12.49 -5.53
N TRP A 417 -15.37 12.82 -6.83
CA TRP A 417 -16.37 13.72 -7.39
C TRP A 417 -17.73 13.07 -7.62
N TYR A 418 -17.80 11.74 -7.84
CA TYR A 418 -19.01 11.05 -8.31
C TYR A 418 -19.70 10.21 -7.24
N LEU A 419 -19.00 9.81 -6.18
CA LEU A 419 -19.60 9.07 -5.06
C LEU A 419 -20.14 10.02 -3.98
N PRO A 420 -21.19 9.63 -3.25
CA PRO A 420 -21.71 10.42 -2.15
C PRO A 420 -20.83 10.31 -0.88
N PRO A 421 -20.99 11.21 0.10
CA PRO A 421 -20.35 11.07 1.41
C PRO A 421 -20.66 9.73 2.09
N PRO A 422 -19.72 9.11 2.83
CA PRO A 422 -18.41 9.65 3.23
C PRO A 422 -17.30 9.46 2.20
N THR A 423 -17.54 8.76 1.09
CA THR A 423 -16.51 8.38 0.12
C THR A 423 -16.18 9.51 -0.87
N GLY A 424 -17.13 10.39 -1.15
CA GLY A 424 -16.96 11.50 -2.08
C GLY A 424 -17.82 12.73 -1.77
N LEU A 425 -17.91 13.62 -2.76
CA LEU A 425 -18.47 14.97 -2.70
C LEU A 425 -19.79 15.09 -3.47
N ALA A 426 -20.22 14.04 -4.19
CA ALA A 426 -21.46 14.09 -4.96
C ALA A 426 -22.67 14.23 -4.03
N THR A 427 -23.63 15.05 -4.43
CA THR A 427 -24.95 15.04 -3.79
C THR A 427 -25.65 13.72 -4.08
N VAL A 428 -26.65 13.36 -3.26
CA VAL A 428 -27.43 12.12 -3.45
C VAL A 428 -28.08 12.06 -4.84
N ASP A 429 -28.53 13.20 -5.37
CA ASP A 429 -29.15 13.28 -6.69
C ASP A 429 -28.14 13.16 -7.83
N GLU A 430 -26.93 13.71 -7.67
CA GLU A 430 -25.83 13.53 -8.62
C GLU A 430 -25.37 12.06 -8.65
N ALA A 431 -25.16 11.45 -7.49
CA ALA A 431 -24.68 10.07 -7.36
C ALA A 431 -25.64 9.02 -7.95
N ARG A 432 -26.93 9.33 -8.08
CA ARG A 432 -27.95 8.45 -8.69
C ARG A 432 -28.01 8.53 -10.20
N ASN A 433 -27.26 9.45 -10.83
CA ASN A 433 -27.26 9.57 -12.29
C ASN A 433 -26.58 8.35 -12.92
N ALA A 434 -27.28 7.66 -13.82
CA ALA A 434 -26.79 6.43 -14.45
C ALA A 434 -25.47 6.61 -15.23
N LYS A 435 -25.27 7.76 -15.91
CA LYS A 435 -24.01 8.05 -16.62
C LYS A 435 -22.85 8.21 -15.65
N LEU A 436 -23.06 8.91 -14.53
CA LEU A 436 -22.03 9.09 -13.50
C LEU A 436 -21.67 7.76 -12.81
N LEU A 437 -22.66 6.90 -12.53
CA LEU A 437 -22.41 5.57 -11.97
C LEU A 437 -21.54 4.71 -12.89
N ARG A 438 -21.75 4.75 -14.21
CA ARG A 438 -20.90 4.04 -15.19
C ARG A 438 -19.46 4.53 -15.17
N TYR A 439 -19.25 5.84 -15.11
CA TYR A 439 -17.90 6.40 -14.98
C TYR A 439 -17.26 6.07 -13.63
N ALA A 440 -18.04 6.09 -12.54
CA ALA A 440 -17.57 5.68 -11.22
C ALA A 440 -17.16 4.21 -11.19
N LEU A 441 -17.93 3.32 -11.84
CA LEU A 441 -17.58 1.90 -11.96
C LEU A 441 -16.26 1.69 -12.72
N MET A 442 -16.09 2.40 -13.84
CA MET A 442 -14.84 2.41 -14.60
C MET A 442 -13.67 2.91 -13.73
N ALA A 443 -13.86 4.02 -13.01
CA ALA A 443 -12.84 4.60 -12.15
C ALA A 443 -12.47 3.68 -10.98
N ALA A 444 -13.44 2.98 -10.37
CA ALA A 444 -13.20 2.01 -9.31
C ALA A 444 -12.29 0.87 -9.79
N ARG A 445 -12.53 0.36 -11.00
CA ARG A 445 -11.68 -0.66 -11.62
C ARG A 445 -10.26 -0.15 -11.83
N PHE A 446 -10.08 0.99 -12.50
CA PHE A 446 -8.74 1.50 -12.81
C PHE A 446 -7.99 2.00 -11.57
N ALA A 447 -8.68 2.49 -10.55
CA ALA A 447 -8.10 2.82 -9.25
C ALA A 447 -7.82 1.59 -8.36
N SER A 448 -8.11 0.37 -8.84
CA SER A 448 -7.97 -0.88 -8.08
C SER A 448 -8.74 -0.89 -6.74
N ARG A 449 -9.91 -0.24 -6.70
CA ARG A 449 -10.80 -0.14 -5.53
C ARG A 449 -11.88 -1.23 -5.60
N SER A 450 -11.47 -2.50 -5.52
CA SER A 450 -12.36 -3.65 -5.68
C SER A 450 -13.56 -3.64 -4.74
N GLU A 451 -13.41 -3.07 -3.54
CA GLU A 451 -14.49 -2.93 -2.56
C GLU A 451 -15.61 -2.00 -3.02
N LEU A 452 -15.34 -1.09 -3.96
CA LEU A 452 -16.34 -0.18 -4.52
C LEU A 452 -16.99 -0.73 -5.80
N VAL A 453 -16.34 -1.66 -6.50
CA VAL A 453 -16.83 -2.17 -7.79
C VAL A 453 -18.19 -2.86 -7.63
N GLU A 454 -18.33 -3.75 -6.64
CA GLU A 454 -19.59 -4.45 -6.37
C GLU A 454 -20.67 -3.48 -5.87
N VAL A 455 -20.33 -2.58 -4.93
CA VAL A 455 -21.25 -1.60 -4.36
C VAL A 455 -21.82 -0.65 -5.41
N ILE A 456 -21.01 -0.20 -6.36
CA ILE A 456 -21.47 0.67 -7.46
C ILE A 456 -22.36 -0.14 -8.42
N ALA A 457 -21.97 -1.38 -8.75
CA ALA A 457 -22.71 -2.22 -9.68
C ALA A 457 -24.12 -2.60 -9.18
N GLU A 458 -24.32 -2.70 -7.86
CA GLU A 458 -25.64 -2.91 -7.22
C GLU A 458 -26.60 -1.72 -7.36
N GLN A 459 -26.06 -0.51 -7.55
CA GLN A 459 -26.87 0.71 -7.72
C GLN A 459 -27.30 0.95 -9.17
N MET A 460 -26.72 0.20 -10.12
CA MET A 460 -27.01 0.31 -11.54
C MET A 460 -28.24 -0.53 -11.94
N GLY A 461 -28.94 -0.11 -13.00
CA GLY A 461 -30.08 -0.85 -13.53
C GLY A 461 -29.67 -2.06 -14.38
N ASP A 462 -30.66 -2.67 -15.03
CA ASP A 462 -30.48 -3.83 -15.90
C ASP A 462 -30.49 -3.47 -17.40
N ASP A 463 -30.38 -2.18 -17.74
CA ASP A 463 -30.36 -1.77 -19.14
C ASP A 463 -29.10 -2.28 -19.88
N PRO A 464 -29.15 -2.45 -21.22
CA PRO A 464 -28.01 -2.99 -21.98
C PRO A 464 -26.71 -2.21 -21.81
N HIS A 465 -26.78 -0.90 -21.54
CA HIS A 465 -25.61 -0.04 -21.36
C HIS A 465 -24.98 -0.24 -19.96
N ASP A 466 -25.79 -0.47 -18.93
CA ASP A 466 -25.32 -0.85 -17.61
C ASP A 466 -24.68 -2.25 -17.61
N GLN A 467 -25.26 -3.21 -18.35
CA GLN A 467 -24.66 -4.53 -18.56
C GLN A 467 -23.32 -4.43 -19.29
N VAL A 468 -23.23 -3.57 -20.32
CA VAL A 468 -21.97 -3.25 -21.00
C VAL A 468 -20.94 -2.68 -20.03
N ALA A 469 -21.32 -1.76 -19.15
CA ALA A 469 -20.41 -1.19 -18.15
C ALA A 469 -19.91 -2.27 -17.17
N ARG A 470 -20.77 -3.20 -16.74
CA ARG A 470 -20.37 -4.35 -15.90
C ARG A 470 -19.45 -5.32 -16.63
N TYR A 471 -19.72 -5.63 -17.89
CA TYR A 471 -18.82 -6.43 -18.73
C TYR A 471 -17.46 -5.76 -18.87
N ARG A 472 -17.44 -4.46 -19.18
CA ARG A 472 -16.21 -3.65 -19.21
C ARG A 472 -15.57 -3.49 -17.84
N ALA A 473 -16.27 -3.70 -16.73
CA ALA A 473 -15.69 -3.71 -15.40
C ALA A 473 -15.06 -5.06 -15.03
N GLY A 474 -15.30 -6.11 -15.83
CA GLY A 474 -14.87 -7.49 -15.53
C GLY A 474 -15.81 -8.22 -14.56
N LEU A 475 -17.03 -7.70 -14.36
CA LEU A 475 -18.05 -8.33 -13.50
C LEU A 475 -18.86 -9.41 -14.24
N LEU A 476 -18.80 -9.42 -15.57
CA LEU A 476 -19.44 -10.43 -16.42
C LEU A 476 -18.35 -11.13 -17.23
N ASP A 477 -18.30 -12.46 -17.15
CA ASP A 477 -17.45 -13.29 -17.99
C ASP A 477 -18.31 -13.83 -19.14
N LEU A 478 -18.23 -13.17 -20.30
CA LEU A 478 -19.04 -13.47 -21.48
C LEU A 478 -18.17 -14.08 -22.57
N SER A 479 -18.67 -15.13 -23.22
CA SER A 479 -18.11 -15.64 -24.47
C SER A 479 -18.20 -14.59 -25.59
N ASN A 480 -17.43 -14.78 -26.68
CA ASN A 480 -17.48 -13.86 -27.82
C ASN A 480 -18.89 -13.74 -28.43
N GLU A 481 -19.67 -14.83 -28.46
CA GLU A 481 -21.06 -14.84 -28.98
C GLU A 481 -22.01 -14.06 -28.06
N GLU A 482 -21.86 -14.19 -26.74
CA GLU A 482 -22.64 -13.44 -25.76
C GLU A 482 -22.27 -11.95 -25.76
N ALA A 483 -20.98 -11.64 -25.88
CA ALA A 483 -20.50 -10.27 -26.01
C ALA A 483 -21.01 -9.60 -27.30
N GLU A 484 -20.98 -10.31 -28.44
CA GLU A 484 -21.60 -9.82 -29.69
C GLU A 484 -23.08 -9.50 -29.48
N THR A 485 -23.83 -10.41 -28.87
CA THR A 485 -25.27 -10.25 -28.61
C THR A 485 -25.55 -9.01 -27.76
N LEU A 486 -24.76 -8.81 -26.69
CA LEU A 486 -24.86 -7.65 -25.82
C LEU A 486 -24.58 -6.34 -26.60
N TRP A 487 -23.50 -6.30 -27.39
CA TRP A 487 -23.14 -5.10 -28.16
C TRP A 487 -24.13 -4.77 -29.28
N ARG A 488 -24.71 -5.76 -29.95
CA ARG A 488 -25.79 -5.53 -30.94
C ARG A 488 -27.04 -4.98 -30.29
N THR A 489 -27.40 -5.48 -29.10
CA THR A 489 -28.53 -4.99 -28.32
C THR A 489 -28.31 -3.53 -27.91
N GLU A 490 -27.10 -3.20 -27.45
CA GLU A 490 -26.74 -1.82 -27.10
C GLU A 490 -26.71 -0.90 -28.33
N LEU A 491 -26.20 -1.37 -29.48
CA LEU A 491 -26.25 -0.60 -30.73
C LEU A 491 -27.68 -0.27 -31.15
N ALA A 492 -28.60 -1.24 -31.06
CA ALA A 492 -30.01 -1.03 -31.38
C ALA A 492 -30.67 -0.02 -30.43
N ARG A 493 -30.41 -0.13 -29.11
CA ARG A 493 -30.86 0.85 -28.11
C ARG A 493 -30.33 2.25 -28.43
N ALA A 494 -29.02 2.37 -28.65
CA ALA A 494 -28.35 3.63 -28.91
C ALA A 494 -28.88 4.29 -30.18
N HIS A 495 -29.12 3.51 -31.24
CA HIS A 495 -29.73 4.01 -32.47
C HIS A 495 -31.17 4.51 -32.25
N GLN A 496 -32.00 3.76 -31.52
CA GLN A 496 -33.38 4.16 -31.21
C GLN A 496 -33.45 5.45 -30.37
N GLN A 497 -32.50 5.64 -29.47
CA GLN A 497 -32.43 6.81 -28.57
C GLN A 497 -31.62 7.97 -29.15
N GLN A 498 -31.05 7.83 -30.36
CA GLN A 498 -30.11 8.78 -30.95
C GLN A 498 -28.92 9.12 -30.03
N ASP A 499 -28.43 8.13 -29.30
CA ASP A 499 -27.28 8.21 -28.41
C ASP A 499 -25.99 7.93 -29.19
N PHE A 500 -25.51 8.95 -29.92
CA PHE A 500 -24.40 8.80 -30.87
C PHE A 500 -23.08 8.37 -30.21
N GLU A 501 -22.83 8.78 -28.95
CA GLU A 501 -21.66 8.36 -28.20
C GLU A 501 -21.70 6.85 -27.93
N ALA A 502 -22.83 6.34 -27.44
CA ALA A 502 -23.04 4.91 -27.26
C ALA A 502 -22.99 4.13 -28.59
N MET A 503 -23.51 4.71 -29.69
CA MET A 503 -23.40 4.11 -31.03
C MET A 503 -21.95 3.94 -31.46
N VAL A 504 -21.11 4.98 -31.33
CA VAL A 504 -19.68 4.91 -31.66
C VAL A 504 -18.99 3.84 -30.82
N HIS A 505 -19.28 3.79 -29.51
CA HIS A 505 -18.71 2.78 -28.63
C HIS A 505 -19.15 1.36 -29.00
N ALA A 506 -20.43 1.12 -29.30
CA ALA A 506 -20.93 -0.20 -29.65
C ALA A 506 -20.36 -0.69 -30.99
N VAL A 507 -20.34 0.17 -32.01
CA VAL A 507 -19.75 -0.13 -33.33
C VAL A 507 -18.26 -0.45 -33.21
N THR A 508 -17.51 0.35 -32.43
CA THR A 508 -16.07 0.11 -32.23
C THR A 508 -15.83 -1.18 -31.44
N SER A 509 -16.64 -1.48 -30.41
CA SER A 509 -16.55 -2.74 -29.68
C SER A 509 -16.84 -3.96 -30.56
N LEU A 510 -17.88 -3.91 -31.41
CA LEU A 510 -18.17 -4.97 -32.39
C LEU A 510 -17.03 -5.16 -33.38
N ALA A 511 -16.38 -4.08 -33.81
CA ALA A 511 -15.20 -4.15 -34.66
C ALA A 511 -14.02 -4.87 -33.98
N THR A 512 -13.85 -4.78 -32.65
CA THR A 512 -12.83 -5.57 -31.93
C THR A 512 -13.08 -7.08 -31.96
N LEU A 513 -14.30 -7.50 -32.27
CA LEU A 513 -14.73 -8.88 -32.49
C LEU A 513 -14.69 -9.28 -33.98
N GLY A 514 -14.27 -8.38 -34.88
CA GLY A 514 -14.20 -8.61 -36.32
C GLY A 514 -15.51 -8.35 -37.08
N ILE A 515 -16.47 -7.65 -36.46
CA ILE A 515 -17.78 -7.37 -37.04
C ILE A 515 -17.83 -5.90 -37.49
N ASP A 516 -18.00 -5.65 -38.78
CA ASP A 516 -18.12 -4.30 -39.32
C ASP A 516 -19.58 -3.82 -39.31
N GLU A 517 -19.90 -2.93 -38.39
CA GLU A 517 -21.19 -2.21 -38.32
C GLU A 517 -21.02 -0.70 -38.57
N SER A 518 -19.89 -0.28 -39.17
CA SER A 518 -19.52 1.12 -39.36
C SER A 518 -20.56 1.92 -40.17
N SER A 519 -21.35 1.26 -41.03
CA SER A 519 -22.41 1.91 -41.82
C SER A 519 -23.48 2.56 -40.95
N HIS A 520 -23.71 2.08 -39.72
CA HIS A 520 -24.68 2.67 -38.78
C HIS A 520 -24.31 4.09 -38.35
N LEU A 521 -23.06 4.52 -38.57
CA LEU A 521 -22.60 5.89 -38.28
C LEU A 521 -22.78 6.85 -39.46
N SER A 522 -23.13 6.37 -40.67
CA SER A 522 -23.11 7.18 -41.90
C SER A 522 -23.99 8.42 -41.82
N ASP A 523 -25.21 8.28 -41.29
CA ASP A 523 -26.14 9.41 -41.16
C ASP A 523 -25.62 10.44 -40.15
N ALA A 524 -25.01 9.99 -39.06
CA ALA A 524 -24.42 10.86 -38.04
C ALA A 524 -23.17 11.58 -38.55
N VAL A 525 -22.37 10.92 -39.40
CA VAL A 525 -21.22 11.51 -40.09
C VAL A 525 -21.68 12.55 -41.11
N ALA A 526 -22.71 12.24 -41.91
CA ALA A 526 -23.29 13.19 -42.86
C ALA A 526 -23.87 14.44 -42.16
N ALA A 527 -24.36 14.29 -40.93
CA ALA A 527 -24.82 15.38 -40.08
C ALA A 527 -23.71 16.02 -39.22
N HIS A 528 -22.44 15.66 -39.42
CA HIS A 528 -21.27 16.15 -38.66
C HIS A 528 -21.32 15.92 -37.13
N ILE A 529 -22.21 15.03 -36.66
CA ILE A 529 -22.35 14.70 -35.23
C ILE A 529 -21.19 13.80 -34.80
N VAL A 530 -20.85 12.84 -35.66
CA VAL A 530 -19.74 11.91 -35.45
C VAL A 530 -18.63 12.24 -36.46
N PRO A 531 -17.36 12.36 -36.03
CA PRO A 531 -16.25 12.57 -36.96
C PRO A 531 -16.11 11.40 -37.95
N PRO A 532 -15.85 11.65 -39.25
CA PRO A 532 -15.70 10.59 -40.24
C PRO A 532 -14.59 9.59 -39.90
N GLU A 533 -13.58 10.01 -39.14
CA GLU A 533 -12.48 9.18 -38.68
C GLU A 533 -12.96 8.04 -37.77
N MET A 534 -14.06 8.22 -37.02
CA MET A 534 -14.61 7.16 -36.16
C MET A 534 -15.26 6.03 -36.97
N GLN A 535 -15.93 6.38 -38.07
CA GLN A 535 -16.45 5.40 -39.01
C GLN A 535 -15.31 4.63 -39.71
N GLN A 536 -14.27 5.35 -40.15
CA GLN A 536 -13.08 4.75 -40.76
C GLN A 536 -12.34 3.84 -39.77
N LEU A 537 -12.23 4.25 -38.49
CA LEU A 537 -11.60 3.46 -37.44
C LEU A 537 -12.33 2.14 -37.22
N ALA A 538 -13.66 2.17 -37.08
CA ALA A 538 -14.44 0.95 -36.89
C ALA A 538 -14.26 -0.05 -38.05
N SER A 539 -14.34 0.41 -39.29
CA SER A 539 -14.17 -0.45 -40.46
C SER A 539 -12.74 -1.00 -40.58
N ALA A 540 -11.73 -0.16 -40.37
CA ALA A 540 -10.32 -0.57 -40.36
C ALA A 540 -10.01 -1.59 -39.25
N LEU A 541 -10.62 -1.42 -38.07
CA LEU A 541 -10.47 -2.32 -36.93
C LEU A 541 -11.11 -3.68 -37.19
N ALA A 542 -12.34 -3.71 -37.70
CA ALA A 542 -13.01 -4.95 -38.07
C ALA A 542 -12.22 -5.71 -39.14
N THR A 543 -11.72 -4.97 -40.15
CA THR A 543 -10.85 -5.52 -41.19
C THR A 543 -9.56 -6.08 -40.61
N ALA A 544 -8.91 -5.40 -39.65
CA ALA A 544 -7.66 -5.87 -39.05
C ALA A 544 -7.82 -7.15 -38.23
N VAL A 545 -9.00 -7.36 -37.61
CA VAL A 545 -9.30 -8.59 -36.87
C VAL A 545 -9.53 -9.76 -37.82
N VAL A 546 -10.21 -9.54 -38.95
CA VAL A 546 -10.50 -10.58 -39.95
C VAL A 546 -9.28 -10.87 -40.85
N ASN A 547 -8.60 -9.81 -41.30
CA ASN A 547 -7.44 -9.82 -42.19
C ASN A 547 -6.44 -8.73 -41.79
N ALA A 548 -5.47 -9.12 -40.97
CA ALA A 548 -4.44 -8.22 -40.43
C ALA A 548 -3.62 -7.51 -41.52
N ASP A 549 -3.31 -8.19 -42.63
CA ASP A 549 -2.48 -7.62 -43.71
C ASP A 549 -3.16 -6.43 -44.41
N GLU A 550 -4.48 -6.44 -44.47
CA GLU A 550 -5.28 -5.38 -45.09
C GLU A 550 -5.66 -4.28 -44.10
N GLY A 551 -6.04 -4.65 -42.87
CA GLY A 551 -6.52 -3.69 -41.87
C GLY A 551 -5.42 -2.92 -41.14
N ILE A 552 -4.25 -3.53 -40.87
CA ILE A 552 -3.14 -2.85 -40.15
C ILE A 552 -2.64 -1.60 -40.89
N PRO A 553 -2.44 -1.60 -42.23
CA PRO A 553 -2.10 -0.38 -42.97
C PRO A 553 -3.12 0.74 -42.81
N GLN A 554 -4.43 0.41 -42.78
CA GLN A 554 -5.51 1.38 -42.60
C GLN A 554 -5.48 1.96 -41.18
N LEU A 555 -5.37 1.11 -40.15
CA LEU A 555 -5.20 1.54 -38.76
C LEU A 555 -3.94 2.40 -38.58
N ARG A 556 -2.84 2.06 -39.25
CA ARG A 556 -1.58 2.83 -39.20
C ARG A 556 -1.72 4.23 -39.81
N ALA A 557 -2.55 4.39 -40.83
CA ALA A 557 -2.85 5.71 -41.39
C ALA A 557 -3.61 6.59 -40.39
N LEU A 558 -4.62 6.02 -39.73
CA LEU A 558 -5.45 6.70 -38.72
C LEU A 558 -4.68 7.01 -37.43
N ALA A 559 -3.79 6.09 -37.00
CA ALA A 559 -2.99 6.21 -35.78
C ALA A 559 -2.07 7.44 -35.74
N ARG A 560 -1.82 8.11 -36.88
CA ARG A 560 -1.00 9.32 -36.94
C ARG A 560 -1.69 10.55 -36.35
N THR A 561 -3.02 10.56 -36.37
CA THR A 561 -3.84 11.71 -35.94
C THR A 561 -4.87 11.34 -34.88
N ASN A 562 -5.07 10.05 -34.61
CA ASN A 562 -6.04 9.55 -33.64
C ASN A 562 -5.38 8.59 -32.63
N ALA A 563 -5.40 8.95 -31.35
CA ALA A 563 -4.79 8.18 -30.27
C ALA A 563 -5.47 6.81 -30.04
N SER A 564 -6.81 6.73 -30.18
CA SER A 564 -7.53 5.46 -30.07
C SER A 564 -7.17 4.52 -31.22
N ALA A 565 -7.00 5.05 -32.43
CA ALA A 565 -6.51 4.25 -33.56
C ALA A 565 -5.08 3.72 -33.31
N ALA A 566 -4.22 4.51 -32.66
CA ALA A 566 -2.88 4.07 -32.27
C ALA A 566 -2.92 2.95 -31.22
N GLU A 567 -3.79 3.05 -30.23
CA GLU A 567 -4.03 1.99 -29.24
C GLU A 567 -4.47 0.68 -29.92
N TYR A 568 -5.50 0.74 -30.77
CA TYR A 568 -5.98 -0.44 -31.48
C TYR A 568 -4.95 -1.02 -32.45
N LEU A 569 -4.12 -0.18 -33.08
CA LEU A 569 -3.00 -0.63 -33.90
C LEU A 569 -1.99 -1.45 -33.08
N ILE A 570 -1.63 -0.98 -31.89
CA ILE A 570 -0.69 -1.69 -30.99
C ILE A 570 -1.26 -3.06 -30.61
N VAL A 571 -2.55 -3.11 -30.24
CA VAL A 571 -3.25 -4.36 -29.91
C VAL A 571 -3.32 -5.30 -31.10
N ALA A 572 -3.65 -4.79 -32.30
CA ALA A 572 -3.69 -5.57 -33.53
C ALA A 572 -2.32 -6.16 -33.86
N LEU A 573 -1.25 -5.35 -33.84
CA LEU A 573 0.13 -5.81 -34.09
C LEU A 573 0.57 -6.90 -33.11
N LYS A 574 0.20 -6.78 -31.82
CA LYS A 574 0.45 -7.81 -30.81
C LYS A 574 -0.27 -9.12 -31.17
N ARG A 575 -1.57 -9.05 -31.50
CA ARG A 575 -2.39 -10.23 -31.86
C ARG A 575 -1.90 -10.92 -33.13
N SER A 576 -1.40 -10.16 -34.11
CA SER A 576 -0.83 -10.67 -35.37
C SER A 576 0.57 -11.26 -35.24
N GLY A 577 1.15 -11.35 -34.03
CA GLY A 577 2.47 -11.93 -33.82
C GLY A 577 3.63 -10.99 -34.19
N HIS A 578 3.42 -9.67 -34.21
CA HIS A 578 4.45 -8.66 -34.48
C HIS A 578 4.71 -7.76 -33.27
N PRO A 579 5.16 -8.31 -32.13
CA PRO A 579 5.31 -7.55 -30.89
C PRO A 579 6.36 -6.42 -30.96
N GLU A 580 7.45 -6.59 -31.72
CA GLU A 580 8.45 -5.52 -31.92
C GLU A 580 7.85 -4.29 -32.60
N ALA A 581 7.02 -4.52 -33.62
CA ALA A 581 6.29 -3.44 -34.30
C ALA A 581 5.28 -2.79 -33.35
N ALA A 582 4.66 -3.56 -32.45
CA ALA A 582 3.78 -3.02 -31.41
C ALA A 582 4.54 -2.12 -30.41
N ILE A 583 5.74 -2.52 -29.97
CA ILE A 583 6.61 -1.71 -29.09
C ILE A 583 7.00 -0.39 -29.77
N GLN A 584 7.39 -0.44 -31.05
CA GLN A 584 7.70 0.75 -31.84
C GLN A 584 6.47 1.65 -32.03
N ALA A 585 5.30 1.06 -32.28
CA ALA A 585 4.04 1.79 -32.39
C ALA A 585 3.68 2.50 -31.07
N SER A 586 3.87 1.85 -29.91
CA SER A 586 3.67 2.48 -28.59
C SER A 586 4.58 3.69 -28.38
N ARG A 587 5.86 3.59 -28.78
CA ARG A 587 6.79 4.73 -28.72
C ARG A 587 6.35 5.87 -29.65
N ALA A 588 6.02 5.56 -30.90
CA ALA A 588 5.57 6.55 -31.87
C ALA A 588 4.27 7.24 -31.42
N ALA A 589 3.34 6.50 -30.82
CA ALA A 589 2.12 7.04 -30.23
C ALA A 589 2.44 7.96 -29.04
N TYR A 590 3.36 7.57 -28.16
CA TYR A 590 3.81 8.45 -27.08
C TYR A 590 4.45 9.74 -27.61
N ASP A 591 5.29 9.66 -28.65
CA ASP A 591 5.94 10.83 -29.23
C ASP A 591 4.96 11.78 -29.94
N ALA A 592 3.90 11.24 -30.55
CA ALA A 592 2.86 12.02 -31.22
C ALA A 592 1.84 12.64 -30.26
N PHE A 593 1.38 11.90 -29.24
CA PHE A 593 0.25 12.30 -28.39
C PHE A 593 0.64 12.68 -26.95
N ARG A 594 1.87 12.34 -26.51
CA ARG A 594 2.38 12.55 -25.15
C ARG A 594 1.48 11.96 -24.05
N ALA A 595 0.68 10.94 -24.36
CA ALA A 595 -0.17 10.26 -23.39
C ALA A 595 0.64 9.22 -22.59
N PRO A 596 0.77 9.36 -21.25
CA PRO A 596 1.64 8.50 -20.44
C PRO A 596 1.34 7.00 -20.54
N TYR A 597 0.07 6.62 -20.75
CA TYR A 597 -0.34 5.22 -20.90
C TYR A 597 0.42 4.47 -22.01
N PHE A 598 0.85 5.14 -23.08
CA PHE A 598 1.66 4.49 -24.13
C PHE A 598 3.06 4.07 -23.64
N LEU A 599 3.61 4.72 -22.60
CA LEU A 599 4.85 4.27 -21.96
C LEU A 599 4.62 2.97 -21.19
N ILE A 600 3.48 2.84 -20.50
CA ILE A 600 3.08 1.62 -19.80
C ILE A 600 2.91 0.48 -20.80
N MET A 601 2.13 0.68 -21.87
CA MET A 601 1.96 -0.33 -22.92
C MET A 601 3.31 -0.77 -23.51
N ARG A 602 4.22 0.18 -23.76
CA ARG A 602 5.57 -0.13 -24.26
C ARG A 602 6.34 -0.99 -23.26
N ALA A 603 6.34 -0.63 -21.98
CA ALA A 603 7.02 -1.38 -20.94
C ALA A 603 6.46 -2.80 -20.80
N GLU A 604 5.14 -2.97 -20.73
CA GLU A 604 4.49 -4.27 -20.63
C GLU A 604 4.77 -5.16 -21.84
N LEU A 605 4.74 -4.62 -23.06
CA LEU A 605 5.09 -5.36 -24.26
C LEU A 605 6.57 -5.78 -24.27
N SER A 606 7.47 -4.89 -23.84
CA SER A 606 8.90 -5.17 -23.76
C SER A 606 9.18 -6.29 -22.74
N ILE A 607 8.50 -6.25 -21.58
CA ILE A 607 8.57 -7.30 -20.55
C ILE A 607 8.06 -8.64 -21.10
N ALA A 608 6.88 -8.65 -21.72
CA ALA A 608 6.26 -9.88 -22.22
C ALA A 608 7.05 -10.56 -23.36
N THR A 609 7.89 -9.81 -24.06
CA THR A 609 8.68 -10.28 -25.20
C THR A 609 10.13 -10.58 -24.85
N GLY A 610 10.55 -10.26 -23.62
CA GLY A 610 11.93 -10.43 -23.18
C GLY A 610 12.90 -9.46 -23.86
N ASP A 611 12.43 -8.29 -24.31
CA ASP A 611 13.25 -7.28 -24.97
C ASP A 611 14.36 -6.74 -24.06
N ASP A 612 15.55 -6.53 -24.62
CA ASP A 612 16.73 -6.06 -23.86
C ASP A 612 16.52 -4.67 -23.26
N GLN A 613 15.62 -3.86 -23.81
CA GLN A 613 15.29 -2.53 -23.30
C GLN A 613 14.13 -2.54 -22.29
N ALA A 614 13.63 -3.71 -21.86
CA ALA A 614 12.48 -3.81 -20.95
C ALA A 614 12.68 -3.07 -19.63
N GLU A 615 13.87 -3.14 -19.02
CA GLU A 615 14.18 -2.41 -17.77
C GLU A 615 14.20 -0.89 -17.97
N ALA A 616 14.77 -0.41 -19.09
CA ALA A 616 14.77 1.00 -19.44
C ALA A 616 13.35 1.50 -19.75
N ALA A 617 12.55 0.68 -20.43
CA ALA A 617 11.16 0.99 -20.74
C ALA A 617 10.30 1.08 -19.47
N ALA A 618 10.44 0.12 -18.54
CA ALA A 618 9.77 0.12 -17.24
C ALA A 618 10.19 1.32 -16.39
N THR A 619 11.48 1.64 -16.33
CA THR A 619 12.00 2.80 -15.59
C THR A 619 11.44 4.11 -16.13
N GLN A 620 11.44 4.28 -17.46
CA GLN A 620 10.87 5.48 -18.09
C GLN A 620 9.36 5.60 -17.82
N ALA A 621 8.62 4.49 -17.87
CA ALA A 621 7.20 4.49 -17.54
C ALA A 621 7.00 4.91 -16.07
N ILE A 622 7.70 4.30 -15.11
CA ILE A 622 7.60 4.63 -13.68
C ILE A 622 7.88 6.12 -13.41
N GLN A 623 8.82 6.75 -14.12
CA GLN A 623 9.15 8.16 -13.97
C GLN A 623 8.16 9.11 -14.67
N GLY A 624 7.49 8.64 -15.73
CA GLY A 624 6.64 9.46 -16.58
C GLY A 624 5.14 9.28 -16.38
N THR A 625 4.70 8.39 -15.47
CA THR A 625 3.29 8.03 -15.28
C THR A 625 2.86 8.13 -13.82
N ASP A 626 3.17 9.25 -13.14
CA ASP A 626 2.85 9.45 -11.71
C ASP A 626 1.36 9.23 -11.40
N GLU A 627 0.48 9.48 -12.37
CA GLU A 627 -0.96 9.31 -12.24
C GLU A 627 -1.44 7.84 -12.33
N PHE A 628 -0.55 6.88 -12.55
CA PHE A 628 -0.86 5.45 -12.70
C PHE A 628 -0.17 4.60 -11.61
N PRO A 629 -0.48 4.80 -10.32
CA PRO A 629 0.25 4.18 -9.22
C PRO A 629 0.24 2.63 -9.27
N ALA A 630 -0.89 2.02 -9.66
CA ALA A 630 -1.00 0.56 -9.77
C ALA A 630 -0.08 -0.02 -10.86
N ASP A 631 0.03 0.64 -12.01
CA ASP A 631 0.95 0.25 -13.08
C ASP A 631 2.40 0.42 -12.65
N ARG A 632 2.73 1.52 -11.96
CA ARG A 632 4.08 1.74 -11.43
C ARG A 632 4.47 0.69 -10.40
N GLU A 633 3.55 0.29 -9.53
CA GLU A 633 3.78 -0.79 -8.56
C GLU A 633 4.04 -2.14 -9.26
N ARG A 634 3.27 -2.47 -10.31
CA ARG A 634 3.50 -3.66 -11.14
C ARG A 634 4.86 -3.63 -11.84
N LEU A 635 5.20 -2.51 -12.47
CA LEU A 635 6.49 -2.33 -13.15
C LEU A 635 7.68 -2.34 -12.17
N SER A 636 7.49 -1.82 -10.96
CA SER A 636 8.49 -1.86 -9.89
C SER A 636 8.76 -3.29 -9.44
N SER A 637 7.71 -4.14 -9.38
CA SER A 637 7.88 -5.57 -9.07
C SER A 637 8.77 -6.25 -10.11
N PHE A 638 8.57 -5.98 -11.40
CA PHE A 638 9.45 -6.50 -12.47
C PHE A 638 10.92 -6.04 -12.30
N LEU A 639 11.15 -4.77 -11.97
CA LEU A 639 12.50 -4.26 -11.74
C LEU A 639 13.16 -4.89 -10.51
N ALA A 640 12.39 -5.12 -9.44
CA ALA A 640 12.85 -5.81 -8.25
C ALA A 640 13.24 -7.27 -8.56
N ASP A 641 12.41 -8.01 -9.31
CA ASP A 641 12.70 -9.39 -9.73
C ASP A 641 14.00 -9.46 -10.55
N ARG A 642 14.23 -8.49 -11.44
CA ARG A 642 15.48 -8.37 -12.22
C ARG A 642 16.69 -8.07 -11.34
N ALA A 643 16.55 -7.24 -10.30
CA ALA A 643 17.62 -6.98 -9.34
C ALA A 643 17.92 -8.23 -8.49
N VAL A 644 16.88 -8.93 -8.03
CA VAL A 644 17.00 -10.23 -7.32
C VAL A 644 17.74 -11.27 -8.18
N SER A 645 17.40 -11.38 -9.47
CA SER A 645 18.07 -12.32 -10.38
C SER A 645 19.58 -12.05 -10.57
N ARG A 646 20.02 -10.81 -10.33
CA ARG A 646 21.44 -10.39 -10.34
C ARG A 646 22.11 -10.47 -8.96
N GLY A 647 21.36 -10.82 -7.92
CA GLY A 647 21.84 -10.84 -6.53
C GLY A 647 21.88 -9.46 -5.85
N ASP A 648 21.38 -8.40 -6.49
CA ASP A 648 21.34 -7.04 -5.92
C ASP A 648 20.07 -6.84 -5.08
N TRP A 649 20.07 -7.47 -3.91
CA TRP A 649 18.97 -7.39 -2.95
C TRP A 649 18.73 -5.96 -2.43
N ALA A 650 19.79 -5.14 -2.35
CA ALA A 650 19.68 -3.76 -1.88
C ALA A 650 18.90 -2.88 -2.87
N GLN A 651 19.19 -3.02 -4.18
CA GLN A 651 18.41 -2.36 -5.21
C GLN A 651 16.97 -2.86 -5.24
N ALA A 652 16.75 -4.18 -5.14
CA ALA A 652 15.40 -4.75 -5.11
C ALA A 652 14.57 -4.19 -3.93
N GLU A 653 15.15 -4.14 -2.72
CA GLU A 653 14.49 -3.61 -1.53
C GLU A 653 14.19 -2.11 -1.69
N ALA A 654 15.11 -1.33 -2.27
CA ALA A 654 14.92 0.09 -2.53
C ALA A 654 13.77 0.36 -3.51
N VAL A 655 13.71 -0.40 -4.62
CA VAL A 655 12.64 -0.30 -5.61
C VAL A 655 11.28 -0.62 -4.98
N MET A 656 11.19 -1.74 -4.24
CA MET A 656 9.93 -2.13 -3.59
C MET A 656 9.52 -1.18 -2.46
N THR A 657 10.49 -0.67 -1.70
CA THR A 657 10.23 0.35 -0.67
C THR A 657 9.69 1.64 -1.29
N ALA A 658 10.22 2.06 -2.45
CA ALA A 658 9.68 3.21 -3.18
C ALA A 658 8.27 2.92 -3.70
N ALA A 659 8.02 1.72 -4.25
CA ALA A 659 6.71 1.31 -4.76
C ALA A 659 5.61 1.38 -3.68
N THR A 660 5.89 0.91 -2.46
CA THR A 660 4.92 0.99 -1.35
C THR A 660 4.57 2.42 -0.91
N ARG A 661 5.33 3.42 -1.34
CA ARG A 661 5.09 4.85 -1.09
C ARG A 661 4.38 5.56 -2.24
N MET A 662 4.20 4.91 -3.40
CA MET A 662 3.56 5.50 -4.57
C MET A 662 2.03 5.67 -4.40
N SER A 663 1.42 4.87 -3.52
CA SER A 663 0.00 4.94 -3.16
C SER A 663 -0.16 5.09 -1.65
N ALA A 664 -1.25 5.75 -1.22
CA ALA A 664 -1.63 5.82 0.20
C ALA A 664 -2.00 4.43 0.76
N GLN A 665 -2.49 3.53 -0.10
CA GLN A 665 -2.73 2.13 0.19
C GLN A 665 -2.06 1.30 -0.92
N PRO A 666 -0.83 0.78 -0.70
CA PRO A 666 -0.16 -0.04 -1.70
C PRO A 666 -0.89 -1.36 -1.90
N LEU A 667 -0.76 -1.96 -3.09
CA LEU A 667 -1.37 -3.26 -3.35
C LEU A 667 -0.79 -4.32 -2.41
N THR A 668 -1.62 -5.23 -1.93
CA THR A 668 -1.20 -6.35 -1.05
C THR A 668 -0.04 -7.14 -1.67
N LYS A 669 -0.07 -7.32 -3.00
CA LYS A 669 1.03 -7.98 -3.75
C LYS A 669 2.35 -7.22 -3.63
N THR A 670 2.32 -5.89 -3.77
CA THR A 670 3.50 -5.03 -3.66
C THR A 670 4.14 -5.13 -2.27
N VAL A 671 3.31 -5.22 -1.22
CA VAL A 671 3.78 -5.42 0.16
C VAL A 671 4.42 -6.80 0.34
N TRP A 672 3.79 -7.86 -0.17
CA TRP A 672 4.37 -9.21 -0.10
C TRP A 672 5.66 -9.34 -0.90
N ASN A 673 5.76 -8.72 -2.08
CA ASN A 673 7.00 -8.66 -2.85
C ASN A 673 8.13 -7.97 -2.06
N LEU A 674 7.82 -6.90 -1.30
CA LEU A 674 8.80 -6.27 -0.42
C LEU A 674 9.24 -7.21 0.71
N ILE A 675 8.29 -7.91 1.33
CA ILE A 675 8.58 -8.89 2.40
C ILE A 675 9.45 -10.03 1.87
N GLU A 676 9.15 -10.56 0.69
CA GLU A 676 9.92 -11.62 0.04
C GLU A 676 11.36 -11.16 -0.24
N VAL A 677 11.52 -9.94 -0.80
CA VAL A 677 12.84 -9.34 -1.03
C VAL A 677 13.62 -9.15 0.27
N GLN A 678 12.96 -8.66 1.33
CA GLN A 678 13.60 -8.48 2.66
C GLN A 678 14.02 -9.82 3.27
N LEU A 679 13.18 -10.85 3.20
CA LEU A 679 13.53 -12.21 3.67
C LEU A 679 14.64 -12.84 2.81
N GLY A 680 14.63 -12.57 1.49
CA GLY A 680 15.69 -12.98 0.56
C GLY A 680 17.04 -12.35 0.90
N ALA A 681 17.03 -11.06 1.27
CA ALA A 681 18.19 -10.30 1.76
C ALA A 681 18.64 -10.68 3.18
N GLY A 682 17.86 -11.48 3.92
CA GLY A 682 18.13 -11.83 5.32
C GLY A 682 17.73 -10.73 6.33
N HIS A 683 16.94 -9.74 5.92
CA HIS A 683 16.45 -8.63 6.76
C HIS A 683 15.13 -8.98 7.47
N THR A 684 15.09 -10.05 8.24
CA THR A 684 13.85 -10.56 8.87
C THR A 684 13.16 -9.54 9.78
N VAL A 685 13.91 -8.73 10.54
CA VAL A 685 13.33 -7.69 11.42
C VAL A 685 12.58 -6.64 10.59
N ARG A 686 13.09 -6.26 9.42
CA ARG A 686 12.40 -5.32 8.52
C ARG A 686 11.16 -5.94 7.87
N ALA A 687 11.23 -7.23 7.53
CA ALA A 687 10.06 -7.97 7.05
C ALA A 687 8.93 -7.96 8.09
N LEU A 688 9.27 -8.17 9.37
CA LEU A 688 8.33 -8.09 10.48
C LEU A 688 7.73 -6.69 10.64
N GLU A 689 8.56 -5.65 10.60
CA GLU A 689 8.10 -4.25 10.64
C GLU A 689 7.14 -3.94 9.48
N THR A 690 7.43 -4.47 8.29
CA THR A 690 6.60 -4.32 7.09
C THR A 690 5.24 -5.01 7.27
N ILE A 691 5.20 -6.25 7.76
CA ILE A 691 3.94 -6.94 8.10
C ILE A 691 3.16 -6.17 9.16
N ARG A 692 3.81 -5.72 10.25
CA ARG A 692 3.14 -4.97 11.33
C ARG A 692 2.56 -3.64 10.86
N ARG A 693 3.27 -2.94 9.96
CA ARG A 693 2.88 -1.65 9.41
C ARG A 693 1.67 -1.76 8.46
N PHE A 694 1.72 -2.70 7.53
CA PHE A 694 0.73 -2.78 6.45
C PHE A 694 -0.38 -3.82 6.70
N ARG A 695 -0.14 -4.80 7.58
CA ARG A 695 -1.02 -5.94 7.85
C ARG A 695 -1.59 -6.57 6.57
N PRO A 696 -0.72 -6.98 5.62
CA PRO A 696 -1.19 -7.48 4.33
C PRO A 696 -1.95 -8.80 4.51
N LEU A 697 -3.06 -8.96 3.79
CA LEU A 697 -3.79 -10.23 3.75
C LEU A 697 -2.92 -11.30 3.09
N VAL A 698 -2.79 -12.47 3.73
CA VAL A 698 -2.19 -13.67 3.11
C VAL A 698 -3.21 -14.25 2.11
N ARG A 699 -2.84 -14.40 0.84
CA ARG A 699 -3.74 -14.80 -0.24
C ARG A 699 -3.44 -16.19 -0.76
N ASP A 700 -2.16 -16.53 -0.85
CA ASP A 700 -1.65 -17.81 -1.34
C ASP A 700 -0.64 -18.45 -0.37
N ALA A 701 -0.18 -19.64 -0.76
CA ALA A 701 0.71 -20.43 0.07
C ALA A 701 2.15 -19.91 0.14
N ASP A 702 2.62 -19.17 -0.86
CA ASP A 702 3.96 -18.59 -0.84
C ASP A 702 4.01 -17.39 0.11
N GLU A 703 2.96 -16.57 0.11
CA GLU A 703 2.76 -15.51 1.10
C GLU A 703 2.61 -16.10 2.51
N ALA A 704 1.90 -17.22 2.68
CA ALA A 704 1.77 -17.90 3.96
C ALA A 704 3.12 -18.44 4.46
N ARG A 705 3.95 -19.02 3.58
CA ARG A 705 5.32 -19.42 3.90
C ARG A 705 6.17 -18.22 4.32
N CYS A 706 6.06 -17.09 3.62
CA CYS A 706 6.77 -15.86 3.98
C CYS A 706 6.32 -15.30 5.34
N TRP A 707 5.01 -15.32 5.63
CA TRP A 707 4.46 -14.95 6.93
C TRP A 707 5.07 -15.83 8.03
N LEU A 708 5.00 -17.15 7.87
CA LEU A 708 5.52 -18.10 8.87
C LEU A 708 7.02 -17.88 9.10
N ARG A 709 7.81 -17.80 8.03
CA ARG A 709 9.26 -17.50 8.11
C ARG A 709 9.58 -16.20 8.84
N THR A 710 8.70 -15.20 8.75
CA THR A 710 8.88 -13.92 9.45
C THR A 710 8.54 -14.05 10.94
N MET A 711 7.42 -14.72 11.26
CA MET A 711 6.89 -14.81 12.63
C MET A 711 7.67 -15.76 13.53
N ILE A 712 8.36 -16.75 12.98
CA ILE A 712 9.16 -17.69 13.79
C ILE A 712 10.25 -16.98 14.62
N HIS A 713 10.73 -15.82 14.18
CA HIS A 713 11.74 -15.04 14.91
C HIS A 713 11.14 -14.08 15.95
N THR A 714 9.85 -14.19 16.24
CA THR A 714 9.14 -13.31 17.19
C THR A 714 8.66 -14.07 18.40
N ASP A 715 8.50 -13.36 19.51
CA ASP A 715 7.86 -13.91 20.70
C ASP A 715 6.38 -14.17 20.39
N TRP A 716 5.97 -15.43 20.52
CA TRP A 716 4.60 -15.85 20.25
C TRP A 716 3.67 -15.43 21.38
N ASP A 717 2.55 -14.82 21.01
CA ASP A 717 1.46 -14.45 21.90
C ASP A 717 0.14 -15.10 21.45
N ALA A 718 -0.95 -14.80 22.17
CA ALA A 718 -2.27 -15.33 21.85
C ALA A 718 -2.76 -14.93 20.44
N ALA A 719 -2.45 -13.71 19.99
CA ALA A 719 -2.92 -13.19 18.71
C ALA A 719 -2.20 -13.87 17.54
N LEU A 720 -0.88 -13.96 17.60
CA LEU A 720 -0.05 -14.65 16.60
C LEU A 720 -0.38 -16.15 16.53
N THR A 721 -0.60 -16.77 17.70
CA THR A 721 -1.02 -18.18 17.76
C THR A 721 -2.36 -18.38 17.06
N SER A 722 -3.35 -17.53 17.35
CA SER A 722 -4.65 -17.59 16.69
C SER A 722 -4.56 -17.39 15.18
N GLU A 723 -3.77 -16.43 14.72
CA GLU A 723 -3.54 -16.17 13.29
C GLU A 723 -2.86 -17.37 12.60
N ALA A 724 -1.85 -17.97 13.22
CA ALA A 724 -1.18 -19.16 12.71
C ALA A 724 -2.13 -20.37 12.58
N LEU A 725 -2.99 -20.60 13.59
CA LEU A 725 -4.01 -21.66 13.53
C LEU A 725 -5.03 -21.41 12.43
N SER A 726 -5.43 -20.15 12.23
CA SER A 726 -6.33 -19.74 11.16
C SER A 726 -5.72 -19.99 9.78
N LEU A 727 -4.46 -19.58 9.57
CA LEU A 727 -3.73 -19.80 8.32
C LEU A 727 -3.50 -21.29 8.05
N GLY A 728 -3.06 -22.06 9.05
CA GLY A 728 -2.88 -23.51 8.94
C GLY A 728 -4.19 -24.22 8.57
N THR A 729 -5.31 -23.79 9.13
CA THR A 729 -6.65 -24.32 8.79
C THR A 729 -7.06 -23.94 7.37
N ARG A 730 -6.83 -22.69 6.95
CA ARG A 730 -7.17 -22.21 5.60
C ARG A 730 -6.40 -22.93 4.51
N PHE A 731 -5.15 -23.31 4.77
CA PHE A 731 -4.28 -24.02 3.82
C PHE A 731 -4.19 -25.52 4.12
N SER A 732 -5.22 -26.14 4.73
CA SER A 732 -5.23 -27.57 5.05
C SER A 732 -5.07 -28.49 3.83
N ASP A 733 -5.48 -28.04 2.65
CA ASP A 733 -5.28 -28.75 1.38
C ASP A 733 -3.79 -28.87 0.97
N GLN A 734 -2.91 -28.08 1.58
CA GLN A 734 -1.46 -28.19 1.46
C GLN A 734 -0.89 -28.75 2.77
N PRO A 735 -0.92 -30.09 2.95
CA PRO A 735 -0.71 -30.73 4.24
C PRO A 735 0.65 -30.40 4.86
N GLU A 736 1.73 -30.29 4.08
CA GLU A 736 3.05 -29.91 4.59
C GLU A 736 3.10 -28.49 5.17
N LEU A 737 2.42 -27.54 4.53
CA LEU A 737 2.37 -26.15 4.99
C LEU A 737 1.51 -26.03 6.26
N ALA A 738 0.34 -26.68 6.28
CA ALA A 738 -0.52 -26.70 7.46
C ALA A 738 0.17 -27.38 8.66
N THR A 739 0.90 -28.49 8.42
CA THR A 739 1.77 -29.11 9.42
C THR A 739 2.80 -28.13 9.95
N ALA A 740 3.45 -27.34 9.09
CA ALA A 740 4.44 -26.36 9.52
C ALA A 740 3.86 -25.33 10.49
N PHE A 741 2.64 -24.82 10.23
CA PHE A 741 1.96 -23.91 11.14
C PHE A 741 1.63 -24.55 12.49
N PHE A 742 0.91 -25.69 12.48
CA PHE A 742 0.48 -26.34 13.72
C PHE A 742 1.66 -26.91 14.52
N GLY A 743 2.59 -27.55 13.83
CA GLY A 743 3.81 -28.12 14.40
C GLY A 743 4.68 -27.05 15.04
N HIS A 744 4.79 -25.86 14.43
CA HIS A 744 5.55 -24.77 15.03
C HIS A 744 4.90 -24.25 16.31
N VAL A 745 3.58 -24.06 16.35
CA VAL A 745 2.88 -23.71 17.60
C VAL A 745 3.14 -24.76 18.68
N ILE A 746 3.01 -26.04 18.34
CA ILE A 746 3.18 -27.15 19.29
C ILE A 746 4.61 -27.19 19.86
N THR A 747 5.62 -27.04 19.02
CA THR A 747 7.03 -27.26 19.38
C THR A 747 7.74 -26.01 19.88
N ALA A 748 7.27 -24.83 19.50
CA ALA A 748 7.91 -23.55 19.85
C ALA A 748 7.18 -22.78 20.95
N THR A 749 6.06 -23.28 21.49
CA THR A 749 5.31 -22.61 22.57
C THR A 749 4.89 -23.59 23.66
N ARG A 750 4.57 -23.08 24.85
CA ARG A 750 4.01 -23.85 25.97
C ARG A 750 2.63 -23.33 26.34
N GLY A 751 1.66 -24.25 26.50
CA GLY A 751 0.33 -23.91 26.99
C GLY A 751 0.32 -23.63 28.50
N ILE A 752 -0.25 -22.51 28.91
CA ILE A 752 -0.53 -22.20 30.32
C ILE A 752 -2.05 -22.16 30.59
N SER A 753 -2.48 -22.59 31.77
CA SER A 753 -3.89 -22.47 32.20
C SER A 753 -4.24 -21.02 32.56
N ASP A 754 -5.51 -20.65 32.42
CA ASP A 754 -6.02 -19.27 32.66
C ASP A 754 -5.67 -18.68 34.04
N ALA A 755 -5.28 -19.49 35.02
CA ALA A 755 -4.83 -19.04 36.34
C ALA A 755 -3.42 -18.42 36.35
N GLY A 756 -2.60 -18.65 35.32
CA GLY A 756 -1.18 -18.25 35.28
C GLY A 756 -0.88 -16.94 34.53
N LEU A 757 -1.89 -16.26 33.97
CA LEU A 757 -1.72 -15.00 33.23
C LEU A 757 -1.90 -13.74 34.10
N ALA A 758 -2.25 -13.90 35.38
CA ALA A 758 -2.34 -12.79 36.33
C ALA A 758 -1.00 -12.63 37.07
N GLU A 759 -0.31 -11.52 36.82
CA GLU A 759 0.75 -11.04 37.71
C GLU A 759 0.17 -10.86 39.14
N ASP A 760 0.93 -11.31 40.14
CA ASP A 760 0.67 -11.24 41.59
C ASP A 760 -0.54 -12.02 42.15
N SER A 761 -0.29 -13.19 42.74
CA SER A 761 -0.63 -13.45 44.16
C SER A 761 -0.27 -14.87 44.61
N ASP A 762 0.26 -14.94 45.83
CA ASP A 762 0.35 -16.12 46.69
C ASP A 762 -0.93 -16.97 46.64
N VAL A 763 -0.90 -18.09 45.91
CA VAL A 763 -1.85 -19.19 46.11
C VAL A 763 -1.10 -20.51 45.98
N THR A 764 -0.87 -21.16 47.12
CA THR A 764 -0.52 -22.58 47.20
C THR A 764 -1.70 -23.41 46.67
N GLU A 765 -1.55 -24.04 45.50
CA GLU A 765 -2.46 -25.09 45.06
C GLU A 765 -2.08 -26.46 45.68
N PRO A 766 -3.07 -27.30 46.05
CA PRO A 766 -2.87 -28.61 46.63
C PRO A 766 -2.65 -29.71 45.57
N ASP A 767 -1.89 -30.73 45.96
CA ASP A 767 -1.48 -31.94 45.23
C ASP A 767 -2.45 -32.48 44.17
N GLY A 768 -1.95 -32.67 42.94
CA GLY A 768 -2.64 -33.43 41.90
C GLY A 768 -1.95 -33.45 40.52
N ALA A 769 -0.78 -34.08 40.43
CA ALA A 769 -0.09 -34.44 39.18
C ALA A 769 0.45 -33.29 38.30
N THR A 770 1.36 -32.47 38.83
CA THR A 770 2.33 -31.75 38.00
C THR A 770 3.37 -32.73 37.48
N THR A 771 3.32 -33.03 36.19
CA THR A 771 4.45 -33.61 35.45
C THR A 771 5.66 -32.70 35.68
N PRO A 772 6.82 -33.19 36.15
CA PRO A 772 7.99 -32.34 36.33
C PRO A 772 8.36 -31.75 34.98
N SER A 773 8.17 -30.43 34.84
CA SER A 773 8.51 -29.71 33.61
C SER A 773 10.00 -29.84 33.37
N LEU A 774 10.40 -30.18 32.15
CA LEU A 774 11.82 -30.20 31.80
C LEU A 774 12.37 -28.77 31.96
N PRO A 775 13.61 -28.56 32.46
CA PRO A 775 14.17 -27.22 32.65
C PRO A 775 14.14 -26.33 31.39
N GLY A 776 14.15 -26.94 30.20
CA GLY A 776 14.01 -26.25 28.92
C GLY A 776 12.58 -25.81 28.58
N GLU A 777 11.53 -26.49 29.05
CA GLU A 777 10.13 -26.12 28.79
C GLU A 777 9.79 -24.73 29.33
N LEU A 778 10.34 -24.35 30.48
CA LEU A 778 10.11 -23.02 31.08
C LEU A 778 10.68 -21.87 30.24
N GLN A 779 11.52 -22.17 29.25
CA GLN A 779 12.12 -21.18 28.35
C GLN A 779 11.28 -20.95 27.08
N LEU A 780 10.24 -21.76 26.81
CA LEU A 780 9.35 -21.55 25.68
C LEU A 780 8.35 -20.40 25.95
N PRO A 781 8.00 -19.59 24.94
CA PRO A 781 6.92 -18.61 25.00
C PRO A 781 5.63 -19.22 25.53
N ALA A 782 5.02 -18.55 26.51
CA ALA A 782 3.77 -18.99 27.11
C ALA A 782 2.56 -18.48 26.30
N VAL A 783 1.68 -19.39 25.90
CA VAL A 783 0.45 -19.10 25.16
C VAL A 783 -0.76 -19.71 25.87
N PRO A 784 -1.99 -19.21 25.61
CA PRO A 784 -3.20 -19.81 26.18
C PRO A 784 -3.29 -21.31 25.89
N GLY A 785 -3.54 -22.12 26.94
CA GLY A 785 -3.53 -23.58 26.85
C GLY A 785 -4.68 -24.18 26.03
N ASP A 786 -5.72 -23.43 25.73
CA ASP A 786 -6.77 -23.78 24.78
C ASP A 786 -6.27 -23.70 23.33
N LEU A 787 -5.59 -22.61 22.94
CA LEU A 787 -4.99 -22.46 21.61
C LEU A 787 -3.89 -23.50 21.36
N HIS A 788 -3.06 -23.79 22.37
CA HIS A 788 -2.02 -24.82 22.27
C HIS A 788 -2.62 -26.22 22.04
N ARG A 789 -3.66 -26.60 22.78
CA ARG A 789 -4.39 -27.86 22.55
C ARG A 789 -5.10 -27.90 21.20
N GLN A 790 -5.65 -26.77 20.76
CA GLN A 790 -6.28 -26.66 19.45
C GLN A 790 -5.30 -26.98 18.31
N ALA A 791 -4.02 -26.58 18.44
CA ALA A 791 -2.97 -26.94 17.48
C ALA A 791 -2.79 -28.46 17.37
N PHE A 792 -2.74 -29.18 18.50
CA PHE A 792 -2.66 -30.65 18.53
C PHE A 792 -3.87 -31.31 17.87
N GLU A 793 -5.08 -30.85 18.18
CA GLU A 793 -6.30 -31.37 17.57
C GLU A 793 -6.33 -31.16 16.06
N MET A 794 -5.94 -29.97 15.60
CA MET A 794 -5.88 -29.63 14.18
C MET A 794 -4.84 -30.48 13.44
N LEU A 795 -3.64 -30.68 14.02
CA LEU A 795 -2.63 -31.58 13.46
C LEU A 795 -3.14 -33.03 13.40
N GLY A 796 -3.80 -33.51 14.45
CA GLY A 796 -4.37 -34.85 14.47
C GLY A 796 -5.42 -35.08 13.38
N ARG A 797 -6.32 -34.10 13.15
CA ARG A 797 -7.30 -34.15 12.06
C ARG A 797 -6.62 -34.13 10.69
N LEU A 798 -5.57 -33.31 10.53
CA LEU A 798 -4.82 -33.20 9.28
C LEU A 798 -4.14 -34.54 8.93
N VAL A 799 -3.50 -35.20 9.91
CA VAL A 799 -2.89 -36.52 9.72
C VAL A 799 -3.95 -37.59 9.41
N ALA A 800 -5.10 -37.56 10.09
CA ALA A 800 -6.19 -38.50 9.80
C ALA A 800 -6.74 -38.34 8.37
N GLN A 801 -6.72 -37.13 7.81
CA GLN A 801 -7.22 -36.82 6.47
C GLN A 801 -6.18 -37.11 5.37
N HIS A 802 -4.92 -36.74 5.57
CA HIS A 802 -3.88 -36.76 4.53
C HIS A 802 -2.79 -37.82 4.73
N GLY A 803 -2.79 -38.52 5.87
CA GLY A 803 -1.81 -39.56 6.19
C GLY A 803 -0.37 -39.05 6.13
N GLU A 804 0.51 -39.82 5.48
CA GLU A 804 1.95 -39.53 5.38
C GLU A 804 2.27 -38.25 4.57
N ALA A 805 1.33 -37.73 3.77
CA ALA A 805 1.52 -36.48 3.02
C ALA A 805 1.67 -35.24 3.94
N THR A 806 1.35 -35.37 5.23
CA THR A 806 1.59 -34.34 6.24
C THR A 806 3.05 -34.24 6.68
N GLY A 807 3.89 -35.22 6.32
CA GLY A 807 5.23 -35.37 6.87
C GLY A 807 5.26 -35.86 8.33
N VAL A 808 4.10 -36.13 8.93
CA VAL A 808 3.95 -36.59 10.31
C VAL A 808 3.35 -37.99 10.30
N ARG A 809 3.97 -38.91 11.04
CA ARG A 809 3.47 -40.28 11.22
C ARG A 809 3.03 -40.48 12.67
N ILE A 810 1.73 -40.66 12.87
CA ILE A 810 1.18 -41.05 14.18
C ILE A 810 1.32 -42.57 14.32
N ILE A 811 1.95 -43.01 15.39
CA ILE A 811 2.15 -44.42 15.73
C ILE A 811 1.23 -44.75 16.91
N SER A 812 0.40 -45.77 16.77
CA SER A 812 -0.56 -46.20 17.79
C SER A 812 -0.66 -47.72 17.82
N GLY A 813 -0.73 -48.32 19.01
CA GLY A 813 -0.80 -49.78 19.21
C GLY A 813 -0.55 -50.16 20.67
N GLU A 814 -0.57 -51.46 20.95
CA GLU A 814 -0.12 -51.97 22.25
C GLU A 814 1.41 -51.75 22.43
N PRO A 815 1.93 -51.67 23.67
CA PRO A 815 3.33 -51.30 23.92
C PRO A 815 4.37 -52.08 23.10
N ASP A 816 4.19 -53.40 22.95
CA ASP A 816 5.13 -54.26 22.20
C ASP A 816 5.08 -54.00 20.68
N GLU A 817 3.92 -53.63 20.14
CA GLU A 817 3.75 -53.25 18.75
C GLU A 817 4.39 -51.89 18.48
N LEU A 818 4.23 -50.93 19.39
CA LEU A 818 4.87 -49.62 19.31
C LEU A 818 6.40 -49.73 19.30
N VAL A 819 6.97 -50.53 20.21
CA VAL A 819 8.42 -50.78 20.26
C VAL A 819 8.91 -51.42 18.96
N SER A 820 8.14 -52.36 18.40
CA SER A 820 8.49 -52.99 17.11
C SER A 820 8.47 -52.00 15.95
N GLN A 821 7.44 -51.15 15.86
CA GLN A 821 7.32 -50.12 14.83
C GLN A 821 8.41 -49.03 14.95
N ILE A 822 8.69 -48.55 16.16
CA ILE A 822 9.78 -47.60 16.42
C ILE A 822 11.13 -48.23 16.07
N SER A 823 11.35 -49.49 16.44
CA SER A 823 12.59 -50.23 16.12
C SER A 823 12.80 -50.34 14.61
N GLU A 824 11.75 -50.59 13.83
CA GLU A 824 11.83 -50.69 12.37
C GLU A 824 12.11 -49.33 11.73
N ILE A 825 11.41 -48.27 12.15
CA ILE A 825 11.62 -46.89 11.66
C ILE A 825 13.06 -46.47 11.92
N VAL A 826 13.52 -46.57 13.15
CA VAL A 826 14.84 -46.12 13.58
C VAL A 826 15.96 -46.95 12.92
N ARG A 827 15.75 -48.26 12.73
CA ARG A 827 16.67 -49.13 11.98
C ARG A 827 16.74 -48.76 10.50
N SER A 828 15.60 -48.48 9.85
CA SER A 828 15.57 -48.08 8.44
C SER A 828 16.26 -46.74 8.19
N GLN A 829 16.15 -45.80 9.15
CA GLN A 829 16.85 -44.52 9.11
C GLN A 829 18.36 -44.65 9.42
N ALA A 830 18.75 -45.68 10.17
CA ALA A 830 20.14 -46.00 10.46
C ALA A 830 20.86 -46.81 9.36
N ALA A 831 20.19 -47.15 8.26
CA ALA A 831 20.72 -48.01 7.18
C ALA A 831 21.85 -47.38 6.33
N LEU A 832 22.24 -46.13 6.60
CA LEU A 832 23.41 -45.50 5.98
C LEU A 832 24.63 -45.63 6.91
N PRO A 833 25.66 -46.42 6.56
CA PRO A 833 26.90 -46.50 7.32
C PRO A 833 27.69 -45.18 7.18
N LEU A 834 27.42 -44.22 8.07
CA LEU A 834 28.03 -42.88 8.08
C LEU A 834 29.37 -42.83 8.82
N ASP A 835 29.79 -43.90 9.46
CA ASP A 835 31.01 -43.94 10.28
C ASP A 835 32.26 -43.62 9.45
N GLU A 836 32.33 -44.09 8.20
CA GLU A 836 33.42 -43.78 7.29
C GLU A 836 33.44 -42.28 6.91
N LEU A 837 32.26 -41.66 6.73
CA LEU A 837 32.16 -40.24 6.42
C LEU A 837 32.55 -39.38 7.63
N LEU A 838 32.07 -39.72 8.83
CA LEU A 838 32.43 -39.03 10.07
C LEU A 838 33.93 -39.13 10.34
N GLU A 839 34.55 -40.28 10.11
CA GLU A 839 36.01 -40.44 10.24
C GLU A 839 36.77 -39.59 9.20
N LYS A 840 36.27 -39.50 7.95
CA LYS A 840 36.84 -38.62 6.91
C LYS A 840 36.74 -37.13 7.28
N ILE A 841 35.62 -36.72 7.88
CA ILE A 841 35.40 -35.34 8.36
C ILE A 841 36.31 -35.04 9.54
N ALA A 842 36.37 -35.93 10.54
CA ALA A 842 37.24 -35.77 11.69
C ALA A 842 38.74 -35.71 11.30
N ARG A 843 39.12 -36.24 10.13
CA ARG A 843 40.48 -36.12 9.58
C ARG A 843 40.68 -34.89 8.67
N GLY A 844 39.66 -34.05 8.46
CA GLY A 844 39.74 -32.87 7.60
C GLY A 844 39.89 -33.19 6.11
N HIS A 845 39.45 -34.38 5.66
CA HIS A 845 39.47 -34.76 4.23
C HIS A 845 38.19 -34.36 3.51
N VAL A 846 37.07 -34.25 4.23
CA VAL A 846 35.75 -33.93 3.69
C VAL A 846 35.12 -32.84 4.57
N PRO A 847 34.42 -31.83 4.00
CA PRO A 847 33.75 -30.80 4.78
C PRO A 847 32.67 -31.38 5.69
N ALA A 848 32.55 -30.83 6.90
CA ALA A 848 31.47 -31.16 7.83
C ALA A 848 30.09 -30.88 7.21
N GLY A 849 30.02 -29.90 6.31
CA GLY A 849 28.82 -29.54 5.58
C GLY A 849 28.30 -30.59 4.60
N LEU A 850 29.03 -31.67 4.31
CA LEU A 850 28.48 -32.80 3.52
C LEU A 850 27.49 -33.65 4.34
N LEU A 851 27.54 -33.56 5.68
CA LEU A 851 26.59 -34.23 6.55
C LEU A 851 25.21 -33.56 6.53
N SER A 852 25.12 -32.25 6.25
CA SER A 852 23.84 -31.52 6.27
C SER A 852 22.87 -32.08 5.23
N SER A 853 23.36 -32.30 4.01
CA SER A 853 22.59 -32.90 2.91
C SER A 853 22.17 -34.34 3.18
N THR A 854 22.99 -35.09 3.92
CA THR A 854 22.75 -36.51 4.19
C THR A 854 21.80 -36.72 5.38
N ARG A 855 21.84 -35.82 6.37
CA ARG A 855 21.04 -35.87 7.61
C ARG A 855 19.78 -35.00 7.57
N ARG A 856 19.56 -34.20 6.51
CA ARG A 856 18.48 -33.18 6.41
C ARG A 856 18.46 -32.25 7.62
N ARG A 857 19.64 -31.77 8.04
CA ARG A 857 19.82 -30.79 9.13
C ARG A 857 20.62 -29.61 8.62
N SER A 858 20.43 -28.43 9.21
CA SER A 858 21.22 -27.24 8.88
C SER A 858 22.70 -27.46 9.20
N TYR A 859 23.59 -26.81 8.44
CA TYR A 859 25.03 -26.92 8.66
C TYR A 859 25.43 -26.32 10.02
N ALA A 860 24.86 -25.17 10.36
CA ALA A 860 25.04 -24.52 11.66
C ALA A 860 24.59 -25.41 12.83
N GLN A 861 23.49 -26.16 12.70
CA GLN A 861 23.03 -27.07 13.77
C GLN A 861 24.03 -28.21 13.99
N LEU A 862 24.59 -28.79 12.92
CA LEU A 862 25.60 -29.84 13.02
C LEU A 862 26.88 -29.36 13.72
N LEU A 863 27.28 -28.12 13.44
CA LEU A 863 28.42 -27.49 14.11
C LEU A 863 28.13 -27.22 15.59
N VAL A 864 26.98 -26.62 15.93
CA VAL A 864 26.62 -26.30 17.32
C VAL A 864 26.48 -27.55 18.19
N GLN A 865 25.92 -28.64 17.64
CA GLN A 865 25.77 -29.91 18.34
C GLN A 865 27.04 -30.77 18.33
N HIS A 866 28.10 -30.35 17.63
CA HIS A 866 29.31 -31.14 17.38
C HIS A 866 29.02 -32.50 16.73
N ALA A 867 27.91 -32.61 16.01
CA ALA A 867 27.44 -33.86 15.39
C ALA A 867 28.32 -34.30 14.21
N SER A 868 29.17 -33.40 13.70
CA SER A 868 30.14 -33.68 12.64
C SER A 868 31.50 -34.17 13.16
N GLY A 869 31.70 -34.20 14.48
CA GLY A 869 33.00 -34.46 15.11
C GLY A 869 33.82 -33.17 15.30
N PRO A 870 35.11 -33.29 15.66
CA PRO A 870 35.96 -32.13 15.89
C PRO A 870 36.29 -31.36 14.62
N LEU A 871 36.48 -30.04 14.75
CA LEU A 871 37.03 -29.20 13.70
C LEU A 871 38.55 -29.28 13.69
N VAL A 872 39.15 -29.30 12.50
CA VAL A 872 40.62 -29.36 12.35
C VAL A 872 41.17 -27.95 12.17
N GLY A 873 41.80 -27.43 13.23
CA GLY A 873 42.27 -26.04 13.33
C GLY A 873 43.46 -25.73 12.44
N SER A 874 44.45 -26.61 12.37
CA SER A 874 45.68 -26.41 11.59
C SER A 874 45.99 -27.64 10.73
N SER A 875 46.67 -27.41 9.60
CA SER A 875 47.19 -28.53 8.80
C SER A 875 48.43 -29.13 9.46
N MET A 876 48.60 -30.45 9.33
CA MET A 876 49.87 -31.13 9.68
C MET A 876 50.97 -30.87 8.64
N ASN A 877 50.62 -30.32 7.47
CA ASN A 877 51.60 -29.91 6.47
C ASN A 877 52.05 -28.47 6.80
N ASP A 878 53.29 -28.32 7.23
CA ASP A 878 53.88 -27.03 7.60
C ASP A 878 53.79 -26.00 6.44
N GLU A 879 53.96 -26.42 5.18
CA GLU A 879 53.81 -25.52 4.02
C GLU A 879 52.37 -25.01 3.90
N GLU A 880 51.39 -25.89 4.06
CA GLU A 880 49.97 -25.53 4.01
C GLU A 880 49.58 -24.58 5.15
N HIS A 881 50.15 -24.77 6.35
CA HIS A 881 49.93 -23.85 7.49
C HIS A 881 50.61 -22.49 7.28
N GLN A 882 51.81 -22.45 6.70
CA GLN A 882 52.47 -21.18 6.37
C GLN A 882 51.71 -20.38 5.30
N ASP A 883 51.15 -21.05 4.30
CA ASP A 883 50.28 -20.41 3.31
C ASP A 883 49.03 -19.80 3.95
N GLU A 884 48.46 -20.45 4.97
CA GLU A 884 47.33 -19.93 5.74
C GLU A 884 47.70 -18.71 6.58
N ILE A 885 48.88 -18.70 7.22
CA ILE A 885 49.37 -17.54 7.95
C ILE A 885 49.59 -16.35 7.00
N ALA A 886 50.14 -16.60 5.81
CA ALA A 886 50.32 -15.57 4.78
C ALA A 886 48.98 -15.02 4.29
N ALA A 887 48.00 -15.90 4.00
CA ALA A 887 46.66 -15.50 3.60
C ALA A 887 45.94 -14.68 4.69
N ALA A 888 46.10 -15.04 5.98
CA ALA A 888 45.59 -14.28 7.10
C ALA A 888 46.23 -12.88 7.16
N ALA A 889 47.55 -12.79 7.05
CA ALA A 889 48.30 -11.54 7.08
C ALA A 889 47.89 -10.58 5.95
N GLU A 890 47.69 -11.11 4.73
CA GLU A 890 47.22 -10.32 3.58
C GLU A 890 45.78 -9.82 3.72
N ALA A 891 44.94 -10.52 4.51
CA ALA A 891 43.54 -10.18 4.70
C ALA A 891 43.33 -9.12 5.80
N VAL A 892 44.29 -8.93 6.73
CA VAL A 892 44.20 -7.91 7.78
C VAL A 892 44.02 -6.52 7.16
N GLY A 893 43.04 -5.77 7.67
CA GLY A 893 42.66 -4.45 7.17
C GLY A 893 41.80 -4.44 5.91
N LEU A 894 41.47 -5.61 5.34
CA LEU A 894 40.59 -5.75 4.18
C LEU A 894 39.24 -6.36 4.57
N GLU A 895 38.33 -6.43 3.60
CA GLU A 895 37.11 -7.22 3.73
C GLU A 895 37.42 -8.71 3.59
N VAL A 896 36.72 -9.55 4.35
CA VAL A 896 36.89 -11.01 4.32
C VAL A 896 35.53 -11.68 4.26
N VAL A 897 35.43 -12.75 3.47
CA VAL A 897 34.26 -13.63 3.52
C VAL A 897 34.45 -14.61 4.67
N VAL A 898 33.48 -14.67 5.57
CA VAL A 898 33.53 -15.53 6.75
C VAL A 898 32.49 -16.64 6.65
N GLU A 899 32.94 -17.84 6.97
CA GLU A 899 32.19 -19.10 6.92
C GLU A 899 31.64 -19.44 8.32
N THR A 900 30.54 -20.20 8.40
CA THR A 900 29.81 -20.49 9.64
C THR A 900 30.67 -21.14 10.72
N SER A 901 31.61 -22.02 10.37
CA SER A 901 32.54 -22.64 11.36
C SER A 901 33.41 -21.61 12.07
N ALA A 902 33.96 -20.64 11.33
CA ALA A 902 34.78 -19.56 11.89
C ALA A 902 33.96 -18.60 12.75
N LEU A 903 32.72 -18.30 12.34
CA LEU A 903 31.80 -17.51 13.17
C LEU A 903 31.49 -18.20 14.49
N LEU A 904 31.27 -19.53 14.47
CA LEU A 904 31.03 -20.31 15.67
C LEU A 904 32.24 -20.23 16.60
N VAL A 905 33.43 -20.57 16.12
CA VAL A 905 34.66 -20.53 16.93
C VAL A 905 34.93 -19.13 17.49
N ALA A 906 34.83 -18.09 16.65
CA ALA A 906 35.03 -16.70 17.06
C ALA A 906 33.95 -16.18 18.04
N SER A 907 32.81 -16.86 18.17
CA SER A 907 31.79 -16.55 19.19
C SER A 907 32.10 -17.17 20.55
N ARG A 908 33.00 -18.17 20.61
CA ARG A 908 33.27 -18.98 21.80
C ARG A 908 34.58 -18.64 22.49
N ILE A 909 35.58 -18.20 21.75
CA ILE A 909 36.90 -17.85 22.31
C ILE A 909 36.94 -16.39 22.76
N SER A 910 37.69 -16.10 23.83
CA SER A 910 37.82 -14.75 24.42
C SER A 910 38.49 -13.76 23.47
N ALA A 911 39.42 -14.24 22.63
CA ALA A 911 40.05 -13.45 21.57
C ALA A 911 39.11 -13.15 20.39
N GLY A 912 37.91 -13.73 20.35
CA GLY A 912 37.02 -13.69 19.19
C GLY A 912 36.69 -12.28 18.70
N LYS A 913 36.41 -11.35 19.62
CA LYS A 913 36.15 -9.94 19.28
C LYS A 913 37.38 -9.26 18.67
N GLU A 914 38.57 -9.55 19.20
CA GLU A 914 39.83 -9.00 18.70
C GLU A 914 40.15 -9.53 17.30
N LEU A 915 39.94 -10.82 17.04
CA LEU A 915 40.13 -11.45 15.73
C LEU A 915 39.23 -10.80 14.68
N ARG A 916 37.93 -10.62 14.98
CA ARG A 916 36.99 -9.95 14.07
C ARG A 916 37.38 -8.50 13.77
N SER A 917 37.96 -7.79 14.75
CA SER A 917 38.39 -6.40 14.56
C SER A 917 39.64 -6.22 13.68
N GLN A 918 40.30 -7.30 13.26
CA GLN A 918 41.42 -7.21 12.32
C GLN A 918 40.98 -6.88 10.90
N PHE A 919 39.69 -7.04 10.58
CA PHE A 919 39.16 -6.87 9.24
C PHE A 919 38.33 -5.58 9.13
N LEU A 920 38.27 -5.01 7.93
CA LEU A 920 37.43 -3.84 7.64
C LEU A 920 35.94 -4.16 7.82
N SER A 921 35.54 -5.33 7.31
CA SER A 921 34.20 -5.89 7.49
C SER A 921 34.20 -7.39 7.23
N LEU A 922 33.31 -8.10 7.92
CA LEU A 922 33.03 -9.51 7.69
C LEU A 922 31.82 -9.66 6.76
N ILE A 923 31.96 -10.48 5.73
CA ILE A 923 30.90 -10.70 4.73
C ILE A 923 30.41 -12.14 4.81
N THR A 924 29.09 -12.32 4.87
CA THR A 924 28.44 -13.64 4.89
C THR A 924 27.31 -13.69 3.86
N PRO A 925 27.16 -14.78 3.09
CA PRO A 925 26.08 -14.89 2.13
C PRO A 925 24.70 -15.09 2.80
N PRO A 926 23.59 -14.64 2.16
CA PRO A 926 22.24 -14.79 2.73
C PRO A 926 21.88 -16.22 3.12
N VAL A 927 22.35 -17.21 2.35
CA VAL A 927 22.08 -18.63 2.63
C VAL A 927 22.69 -19.10 3.95
N ALA A 928 23.89 -18.65 4.30
CA ALA A 928 24.55 -18.99 5.55
C ALA A 928 23.84 -18.32 6.74
N ARG A 929 23.40 -17.06 6.57
CA ARG A 929 22.62 -16.35 7.60
C ARG A 929 21.27 -17.02 7.85
N ARG A 930 20.61 -17.53 6.81
CA ARG A 930 19.37 -18.32 6.93
C ARG A 930 19.61 -19.65 7.61
N ASP A 931 20.69 -20.36 7.26
CA ASP A 931 21.06 -21.64 7.88
C ASP A 931 21.32 -21.50 9.40
N ILE A 932 22.03 -20.44 9.81
CA ILE A 932 22.24 -20.10 11.23
C ILE A 932 20.90 -19.84 11.93
N GLY A 933 20.02 -19.03 11.32
CA GLY A 933 18.69 -18.77 11.87
C GLY A 933 17.85 -20.04 12.02
N GLN A 934 17.89 -20.94 11.02
CA GLN A 934 17.18 -22.22 11.06
C GLN A 934 17.72 -23.11 12.19
N ALA A 935 19.03 -23.18 12.38
CA ALA A 935 19.63 -23.92 13.50
C ALA A 935 19.16 -23.40 14.86
N GLY A 936 19.04 -22.08 15.02
CA GLY A 936 18.48 -21.45 16.22
C GLY A 936 17.02 -21.82 16.50
N MET A 937 16.24 -22.03 15.45
CA MET A 937 14.86 -22.52 15.58
C MET A 937 14.83 -24.00 15.95
N ASP A 938 15.56 -24.83 15.20
CA ASP A 938 15.60 -26.28 15.38
C ASP A 938 16.08 -26.65 16.78
N LEU A 939 17.02 -25.87 17.36
CA LEU A 939 17.45 -26.07 18.73
C LEU A 939 16.39 -25.64 19.75
N ARG A 940 15.69 -24.51 19.54
CA ARG A 940 14.60 -24.08 20.44
C ARG A 940 13.48 -25.10 20.54
N THR A 941 13.15 -25.81 19.46
CA THR A 941 12.13 -26.87 19.48
C THR A 941 12.55 -28.11 20.28
N LEU A 942 13.84 -28.27 20.59
CA LEU A 942 14.35 -29.34 21.45
C LEU A 942 14.21 -29.03 22.95
N ALA A 943 13.79 -27.82 23.34
CA ALA A 943 13.70 -27.41 24.74
C ALA A 943 12.81 -28.33 25.60
N ALA A 944 11.76 -28.88 25.00
CA ALA A 944 10.83 -29.82 25.62
C ALA A 944 11.15 -31.30 25.30
N SER A 945 12.26 -31.58 24.62
CA SER A 945 12.63 -32.94 24.23
C SER A 945 13.41 -33.63 25.35
N PRO A 946 13.00 -34.83 25.80
CA PRO A 946 13.80 -35.60 26.76
C PRO A 946 15.02 -36.27 26.10
N GLY A 947 15.14 -36.27 24.77
CA GLY A 947 16.21 -36.97 24.05
C GLY A 947 15.79 -37.47 22.68
N THR A 948 16.64 -38.30 22.07
CA THR A 948 16.44 -38.87 20.74
C THR A 948 16.48 -40.40 20.78
N VAL A 949 15.59 -41.07 20.05
CA VAL A 949 15.68 -42.53 19.86
C VAL A 949 16.47 -42.80 18.58
N GLY A 950 17.55 -43.57 18.68
CA GLY A 950 18.40 -43.97 17.56
C GLY A 950 18.67 -45.48 17.55
N TRP A 951 19.31 -45.99 16.49
CA TRP A 951 19.68 -47.40 16.40
C TRP A 951 21.09 -47.58 16.93
N ASP A 952 21.27 -48.43 17.94
CA ASP A 952 22.60 -48.84 18.39
C ASP A 952 23.09 -49.96 17.46
N ALA A 953 23.99 -49.61 16.54
CA ALA A 953 24.56 -50.57 15.58
C ALA A 953 25.42 -51.66 16.26
N ARG A 954 25.97 -51.42 17.45
CA ARG A 954 26.78 -52.42 18.17
C ARG A 954 25.91 -53.42 18.90
N ARG A 955 24.83 -52.95 19.53
CA ARG A 955 23.89 -53.78 20.29
C ARG A 955 22.73 -54.31 19.45
N GLN A 956 22.55 -53.80 18.22
CA GLN A 956 21.46 -54.14 17.30
C GLN A 956 20.06 -53.95 17.92
N VAL A 957 19.90 -52.88 18.70
CA VAL A 957 18.65 -52.52 19.39
C VAL A 957 18.39 -51.01 19.27
N PRO A 958 17.13 -50.54 19.35
CA PRO A 958 16.86 -49.12 19.54
C PRO A 958 17.43 -48.68 20.89
N ALA A 959 18.08 -47.51 20.90
CA ALA A 959 18.63 -46.89 22.09
C ALA A 959 18.08 -45.46 22.22
N PHE A 960 17.76 -45.08 23.46
CA PHE A 960 17.38 -43.71 23.79
C PHE A 960 18.62 -42.95 24.23
N TYR A 961 18.92 -41.86 23.53
CA TYR A 961 19.97 -40.91 23.85
C TYR A 961 19.32 -39.73 24.55
N GLU A 962 19.41 -39.72 25.88
CA GLU A 962 18.87 -38.65 26.73
C GLU A 962 19.56 -37.32 26.42
N LEU A 963 18.77 -36.25 26.31
CA LEU A 963 19.30 -34.88 26.20
C LEU A 963 19.36 -34.28 27.60
N THR A 964 20.56 -34.09 28.14
CA THR A 964 20.72 -33.51 29.47
C THR A 964 20.49 -32.00 29.43
N ALA A 965 20.03 -31.43 30.55
CA ALA A 965 19.85 -29.97 30.67
C ALA A 965 21.16 -29.19 30.46
N ALA A 966 22.30 -29.79 30.81
CA ALA A 966 23.62 -29.21 30.58
C ALA A 966 23.99 -29.14 29.10
N GLU A 967 23.78 -30.22 28.34
CA GLU A 967 24.03 -30.26 26.89
C GLU A 967 23.12 -29.28 26.14
N TYR A 968 21.84 -29.22 26.50
CA TYR A 968 20.91 -28.26 25.91
C TYR A 968 21.34 -26.81 26.16
N ALA A 969 21.72 -26.48 27.40
CA ALA A 969 22.20 -25.13 27.75
C ALA A 969 23.48 -24.76 26.99
N GLU A 970 24.38 -25.72 26.77
CA GLU A 970 25.61 -25.54 25.99
C GLU A 970 25.31 -25.26 24.51
N TRP A 971 24.41 -26.04 23.90
CA TRP A 971 23.96 -25.80 22.51
C TRP A 971 23.27 -24.43 22.37
N GLN A 972 22.44 -24.06 23.33
CA GLN A 972 21.78 -22.75 23.37
C GLN A 972 22.80 -21.61 23.45
N GLN A 973 23.81 -21.74 24.29
CA GLN A 973 24.87 -20.74 24.42
C GLN A 973 25.67 -20.60 23.11
N ARG A 974 25.99 -21.73 22.44
CA ARG A 974 26.69 -21.74 21.15
C ARG A 974 25.88 -21.07 20.05
N ILE A 975 24.61 -21.45 19.87
CA ILE A 975 23.79 -20.88 18.80
C ILE A 975 23.50 -19.40 19.03
N HIS A 976 23.30 -18.99 20.29
CA HIS A 976 23.13 -17.58 20.63
C HIS A 976 24.38 -16.75 20.32
N GLY A 977 25.57 -17.27 20.66
CA GLY A 977 26.84 -16.66 20.30
C GLY A 977 27.00 -16.53 18.78
N LEU A 978 26.69 -17.60 18.05
CA LEU A 978 26.76 -17.64 16.59
C LEU A 978 25.78 -16.65 15.93
N GLU A 979 24.51 -16.60 16.35
CA GLU A 979 23.51 -15.64 15.88
C GLU A 979 23.95 -14.19 16.15
N THR A 980 24.54 -13.93 17.32
CA THR A 980 25.04 -12.60 17.69
C THR A 980 26.15 -12.15 16.76
N VAL A 981 27.17 -12.99 16.56
CA VAL A 981 28.32 -12.66 15.69
C VAL A 981 27.91 -12.60 14.21
N ALA A 982 27.03 -13.50 13.75
CA ALA A 982 26.46 -13.43 12.41
C ALA A 982 25.66 -12.14 12.20
N GLY A 983 25.02 -11.63 13.25
CA GLY A 983 24.35 -10.33 13.31
C GLY A 983 25.23 -9.16 12.89
N GLU A 984 26.52 -9.20 13.25
CA GLU A 984 27.54 -8.17 13.01
C GLU A 984 28.09 -8.18 11.56
N THR A 985 27.75 -9.19 10.75
CA THR A 985 28.26 -9.35 9.38
C THR A 985 27.47 -8.55 8.34
N LEU A 986 28.14 -8.13 7.26
CA LEU A 986 27.51 -7.62 6.05
C LEU A 986 27.00 -8.77 5.19
N VAL A 987 25.77 -8.66 4.71
CA VAL A 987 25.16 -9.68 3.83
C VAL A 987 25.39 -9.30 2.37
N ARG A 988 26.06 -10.17 1.60
CA ARG A 988 26.22 -10.03 0.14
C ARG A 988 25.91 -11.34 -0.58
N GLY A 989 25.15 -11.27 -1.66
CA GLY A 989 24.82 -12.44 -2.48
C GLY A 989 25.92 -12.76 -3.49
N ALA A 990 26.09 -14.04 -3.82
CA ALA A 990 26.88 -14.47 -4.97
C ALA A 990 25.97 -14.62 -6.20
N ALA A 991 26.46 -14.30 -7.39
CA ALA A 991 25.73 -14.43 -8.67
C ALA A 991 25.62 -15.89 -9.16
N GLY A 992 25.16 -16.79 -8.28
CA GLY A 992 25.07 -18.23 -8.50
C GLY A 992 26.37 -19.01 -8.21
N VAL A 993 26.27 -20.35 -8.19
CA VAL A 993 27.41 -21.29 -7.96
C VAL A 993 28.17 -21.52 -9.27
N SER A 994 28.83 -20.46 -9.75
CA SER A 994 29.51 -20.45 -11.05
C SER A 994 30.71 -21.40 -11.14
N ARG A 995 31.37 -21.70 -10.01
CA ARG A 995 32.60 -22.52 -9.98
C ARG A 995 32.35 -24.01 -9.81
N PHE A 996 31.14 -24.42 -9.43
CA PHE A 996 30.76 -25.83 -9.28
C PHE A 996 29.54 -26.19 -10.14
N PRO A 997 29.62 -26.04 -11.48
CA PRO A 997 28.49 -26.21 -12.39
C PRO A 997 27.98 -27.66 -12.51
N GLU A 998 28.67 -28.63 -11.92
CA GLU A 998 28.28 -30.05 -11.91
C GLU A 998 27.25 -30.36 -10.80
N LEU A 999 27.10 -29.48 -9.81
CA LEU A 999 26.15 -29.60 -8.71
C LEU A 999 24.78 -28.98 -9.09
N LYS A 1000 24.11 -29.51 -10.13
CA LYS A 1000 22.89 -28.91 -10.72
C LYS A 1000 21.54 -29.28 -10.05
N SER A 1001 21.51 -29.80 -8.83
CA SER A 1001 20.22 -30.08 -8.17
C SER A 1001 19.78 -28.94 -7.23
N PRO A 1002 18.59 -28.33 -7.43
CA PRO A 1002 18.11 -27.21 -6.64
C PRO A 1002 17.20 -27.67 -5.49
N MET A 1003 17.72 -27.66 -4.25
CA MET A 1003 16.95 -27.33 -3.03
C MET A 1003 17.84 -26.75 -1.91
N ASP A 1004 19.10 -27.19 -1.74
CA ASP A 1004 19.99 -26.68 -0.67
C ASP A 1004 21.38 -26.33 -1.23
N LEU A 1005 21.56 -25.13 -1.78
CA LEU A 1005 22.92 -24.62 -2.02
C LEU A 1005 23.64 -24.58 -0.67
N ALA A 1006 24.55 -25.53 -0.47
CA ALA A 1006 25.29 -25.77 0.76
C ALA A 1006 25.73 -24.45 1.40
N PRO A 1007 25.23 -24.11 2.61
CA PRO A 1007 25.62 -22.91 3.35
C PRO A 1007 27.14 -22.74 3.52
N TRP A 1008 27.88 -23.85 3.48
CA TRP A 1008 29.35 -23.90 3.52
C TRP A 1008 30.03 -23.68 2.16
N LEU A 1009 29.34 -23.88 1.03
CA LEU A 1009 29.90 -23.78 -0.33
C LEU A 1009 29.78 -22.36 -0.91
N VAL A 1010 28.64 -21.69 -0.69
CA VAL A 1010 28.37 -20.35 -1.22
C VAL A 1010 29.38 -19.28 -0.74
N PRO A 1011 29.92 -19.32 0.50
CA PRO A 1011 31.02 -18.45 0.90
C PRO A 1011 32.25 -18.56 -0.01
N ILE A 1012 32.56 -19.74 -0.55
CA ILE A 1012 33.69 -19.95 -1.47
C ILE A 1012 33.44 -19.23 -2.80
N ASP A 1013 32.25 -19.38 -3.38
CA ASP A 1013 31.89 -18.69 -4.63
C ASP A 1013 31.91 -17.18 -4.48
N LEU A 1014 31.38 -16.66 -3.36
CA LEU A 1014 31.39 -15.23 -3.07
C LEU A 1014 32.82 -14.70 -2.97
N ALA A 1015 33.69 -15.39 -2.23
CA ALA A 1015 35.10 -15.02 -2.09
C ALA A 1015 35.82 -15.05 -3.45
N SER A 1016 35.51 -16.02 -4.31
CA SER A 1016 36.07 -16.11 -5.68
C SER A 1016 35.61 -14.95 -6.57
N GLN A 1017 34.32 -14.60 -6.54
CA GLN A 1017 33.74 -13.55 -7.38
C GLN A 1017 34.25 -12.15 -7.01
N GLU A 1018 34.40 -11.88 -5.71
CA GLU A 1018 34.87 -10.58 -5.20
C GLU A 1018 36.40 -10.52 -4.99
N ASN A 1019 37.13 -11.61 -5.26
CA ASN A 1019 38.58 -11.73 -5.03
C ASN A 1019 38.99 -11.45 -3.57
N LEU A 1020 38.17 -11.91 -2.63
CA LEU A 1020 38.38 -11.78 -1.18
C LEU A 1020 38.95 -13.06 -0.58
N ALA A 1021 39.57 -12.95 0.60
CA ALA A 1021 39.99 -14.13 1.36
C ALA A 1021 38.79 -14.79 2.07
N LEU A 1022 38.89 -16.09 2.32
CA LEU A 1022 37.90 -16.88 3.07
C LEU A 1022 38.45 -17.25 4.46
N TRP A 1023 37.72 -16.89 5.51
CA TRP A 1023 37.99 -17.33 6.89
C TRP A 1023 37.04 -18.49 7.26
N SER A 1024 37.60 -19.68 7.50
CA SER A 1024 36.86 -20.90 7.86
C SER A 1024 37.67 -21.80 8.79
N ASP A 1025 37.04 -22.42 9.78
CA ASP A 1025 37.68 -23.39 10.69
C ASP A 1025 37.45 -24.84 10.28
N ASP A 1026 36.78 -25.07 9.14
CA ASP A 1026 36.73 -26.37 8.47
C ASP A 1026 37.91 -26.49 7.49
N LEU A 1027 38.91 -27.32 7.84
CA LEU A 1027 40.10 -27.52 7.00
C LEU A 1027 39.77 -28.00 5.58
N ALA A 1028 38.74 -28.83 5.41
CA ALA A 1028 38.37 -29.34 4.09
C ALA A 1028 37.73 -28.23 3.24
N VAL A 1029 36.93 -27.34 3.84
CA VAL A 1029 36.41 -26.14 3.16
C VAL A 1029 37.55 -25.25 2.68
N ARG A 1030 38.57 -25.00 3.52
CA ARG A 1030 39.75 -24.23 3.14
C ARG A 1030 40.51 -24.87 1.97
N ARG A 1031 40.69 -26.19 1.98
CA ARG A 1031 41.33 -26.93 0.87
C ARG A 1031 40.55 -26.81 -0.44
N ILE A 1032 39.22 -26.92 -0.38
CA ILE A 1032 38.35 -26.71 -1.55
C ILE A 1032 38.48 -25.27 -2.05
N ALA A 1033 38.45 -24.28 -1.17
CA ALA A 1033 38.62 -22.87 -1.54
C ALA A 1033 39.96 -22.63 -2.26
N ARG A 1034 41.08 -23.14 -1.72
CA ARG A 1034 42.39 -23.07 -2.37
C ARG A 1034 42.41 -23.74 -3.75
N SER A 1035 41.76 -24.89 -3.90
CA SER A 1035 41.66 -25.62 -5.18
C SER A 1035 41.02 -24.81 -6.32
N VAL A 1036 40.16 -23.83 -5.98
CA VAL A 1036 39.50 -22.93 -6.94
C VAL A 1036 40.12 -21.52 -6.96
N GLY A 1037 41.30 -21.36 -6.36
CA GLY A 1037 42.09 -20.12 -6.37
C GLY A 1037 41.67 -19.08 -5.34
N VAL A 1038 40.87 -19.45 -4.34
CA VAL A 1038 40.51 -18.56 -3.23
C VAL A 1038 41.54 -18.67 -2.12
N ARG A 1039 42.09 -17.54 -1.67
CA ARG A 1039 42.96 -17.47 -0.49
C ARG A 1039 42.13 -17.79 0.74
N SER A 1040 42.57 -18.71 1.60
CA SER A 1040 41.80 -19.10 2.78
C SER A 1040 42.68 -19.40 3.98
N PHE A 1041 42.18 -19.08 5.17
CA PHE A 1041 42.87 -19.29 6.45
C PHE A 1041 41.87 -19.64 7.57
N GLY A 1042 42.37 -20.24 8.65
CA GLY A 1042 41.59 -20.59 9.83
C GLY A 1042 41.95 -19.74 11.03
N THR A 1043 41.20 -19.90 12.12
CA THR A 1043 41.36 -19.12 13.35
C THR A 1043 42.74 -19.32 13.98
N MET A 1044 43.32 -20.53 13.93
CA MET A 1044 44.69 -20.74 14.42
C MET A 1044 45.75 -20.00 13.61
N ALA A 1045 45.66 -20.00 12.28
CA ALA A 1045 46.60 -19.27 11.44
C ALA A 1045 46.56 -17.75 11.71
N LEU A 1046 45.36 -17.20 11.97
CA LEU A 1046 45.19 -15.80 12.36
C LEU A 1046 45.77 -15.53 13.76
N LEU A 1047 45.54 -16.42 14.74
CA LEU A 1047 46.11 -16.31 16.08
C LEU A 1047 47.64 -16.36 16.05
N ASP A 1048 48.23 -17.27 15.27
CA ASP A 1048 49.67 -17.36 15.07
C ASP A 1048 50.24 -16.09 14.43
N HIS A 1049 49.57 -15.55 13.40
CA HIS A 1049 49.97 -14.28 12.79
C HIS A 1049 49.99 -13.13 13.82
N LEU A 1050 48.93 -13.00 14.62
CA LEU A 1050 48.85 -11.95 15.64
C LEU A 1050 49.86 -12.15 16.77
N ALA A 1051 50.06 -13.39 17.23
CA ALA A 1051 51.07 -13.71 18.24
C ALA A 1051 52.48 -13.37 17.75
N ASN A 1052 52.84 -13.81 16.54
CA ASN A 1052 54.13 -13.51 15.91
C ASN A 1052 54.33 -12.00 15.71
N THR A 1053 53.29 -11.28 15.31
CA THR A 1053 53.34 -9.82 15.16
C THR A 1053 53.58 -9.12 16.49
N ARG A 1054 52.92 -9.55 17.57
CA ARG A 1054 53.13 -9.01 18.93
C ARG A 1054 54.51 -9.32 19.46
N ILE A 1055 55.00 -10.55 19.26
CA ILE A 1055 56.36 -10.96 19.66
C ILE A 1055 57.40 -10.13 18.92
N ALA A 1056 57.23 -9.92 17.60
CA ALA A 1056 58.12 -9.07 16.82
C ALA A 1056 58.09 -7.59 17.24
N ALA A 1057 56.95 -7.10 17.75
CA ALA A 1057 56.77 -5.74 18.26
C ALA A 1057 57.07 -5.58 19.77
N ALA A 1058 57.42 -6.65 20.47
CA ALA A 1058 57.64 -6.64 21.91
C ALA A 1058 58.92 -5.86 22.26
N HIS A 1059 58.84 -5.02 23.30
CA HIS A 1059 59.97 -4.17 23.74
C HIS A 1059 60.73 -4.78 24.94
N ASN A 1060 60.19 -5.82 25.56
CA ASN A 1060 60.73 -6.52 26.72
C ASN A 1060 60.20 -7.96 26.80
N ASP A 1061 60.81 -8.78 27.66
CA ASP A 1061 60.44 -10.19 27.83
C ASP A 1061 59.01 -10.38 28.38
N ILE A 1062 58.49 -9.42 29.15
CA ILE A 1062 57.12 -9.46 29.71
C ILE A 1062 56.07 -9.38 28.59
N ASP A 1063 56.32 -8.56 27.56
CA ASP A 1063 55.41 -8.43 26.42
C ASP A 1063 55.43 -9.70 25.55
N VAL A 1064 56.59 -10.36 25.42
CA VAL A 1064 56.72 -11.68 24.76
C VAL A 1064 55.97 -12.74 25.55
N GLU A 1065 56.19 -12.84 26.86
CA GLU A 1065 55.48 -13.76 27.74
C GLU A 1065 53.96 -13.54 27.71
N ARG A 1066 53.50 -12.28 27.66
CA ARG A 1066 52.09 -11.97 27.52
C ARG A 1066 51.52 -12.46 26.19
N ALA A 1067 52.21 -12.24 25.08
CA ALA A 1067 51.77 -12.71 23.76
C ALA A 1067 51.66 -14.24 23.71
N ILE A 1068 52.65 -14.95 24.26
CA ILE A 1068 52.66 -16.41 24.39
C ILE A 1068 51.50 -16.88 25.29
N SER A 1069 51.31 -16.26 26.45
CA SER A 1069 50.24 -16.61 27.39
C SER A 1069 48.84 -16.41 26.78
N MET A 1070 48.64 -15.36 25.97
CA MET A 1070 47.40 -15.13 25.23
C MET A 1070 47.14 -16.24 24.21
N LEU A 1071 48.18 -16.66 23.47
CA LEU A 1071 48.08 -17.77 22.52
C LEU A 1071 47.72 -19.08 23.22
N HIS A 1072 48.38 -19.44 24.33
CA HIS A 1072 48.02 -20.62 25.12
C HIS A 1072 46.59 -20.58 25.66
N THR A 1073 46.10 -19.39 26.02
CA THR A 1073 44.71 -19.21 26.46
C THR A 1073 43.73 -19.50 25.33
N ALA A 1074 43.97 -18.92 24.15
CA ALA A 1074 43.16 -19.18 22.96
C ALA A 1074 43.21 -20.66 22.54
N VAL A 1075 44.39 -21.30 22.60
CA VAL A 1075 44.54 -22.74 22.30
C VAL A 1075 43.71 -23.59 23.25
N ARG A 1076 43.70 -23.31 24.56
CA ARG A 1076 42.84 -24.05 25.51
C ARG A 1076 41.36 -23.86 25.23
N GLU A 1077 40.93 -22.64 24.90
CA GLU A 1077 39.53 -22.37 24.53
C GLU A 1077 39.15 -23.10 23.23
N LEU A 1078 40.03 -23.15 22.24
CA LEU A 1078 39.84 -23.93 21.01
C LEU A 1078 39.70 -25.42 21.31
N VAL A 1079 40.56 -25.98 22.16
CA VAL A 1079 40.45 -27.38 22.59
C VAL A 1079 39.12 -27.61 23.31
N SER A 1080 38.70 -26.69 24.19
CA SER A 1080 37.42 -26.82 24.91
C SER A 1080 36.22 -26.88 23.95
N GLU A 1081 36.28 -26.18 22.83
CA GLU A 1081 35.30 -26.22 21.73
C GLU A 1081 35.58 -27.33 20.70
N GLN A 1082 36.36 -28.35 21.08
CA GLN A 1082 36.69 -29.52 20.26
C GLN A 1082 37.34 -29.17 18.91
N VAL A 1083 38.07 -28.06 18.85
CA VAL A 1083 38.97 -27.76 17.73
C VAL A 1083 40.30 -28.47 18.01
N VAL A 1084 40.67 -29.37 17.10
CA VAL A 1084 41.84 -30.24 17.22
C VAL A 1084 42.93 -29.86 16.23
N ASP A 1085 44.09 -30.51 16.32
CA ASP A 1085 45.27 -30.19 15.52
C ASP A 1085 45.66 -28.71 15.71
N VAL A 1086 45.71 -28.31 16.99
CA VAL A 1086 46.16 -27.01 17.50
C VAL A 1086 47.40 -27.20 18.37
N PRO A 1087 48.34 -26.24 18.45
CA PRO A 1087 49.64 -26.42 19.10
C PRO A 1087 49.57 -26.41 20.64
N ALA A 1088 48.76 -27.29 21.24
CA ALA A 1088 48.59 -27.43 22.68
C ALA A 1088 49.84 -28.02 23.34
N SER A 1089 50.34 -27.37 24.39
CA SER A 1089 51.41 -27.94 25.24
C SER A 1089 50.86 -29.06 26.15
N LEU A 1090 51.73 -29.83 26.81
CA LEU A 1090 51.29 -30.78 27.84
C LEU A 1090 50.55 -30.06 28.96
N ASP A 1091 51.02 -28.89 29.39
CA ASP A 1091 50.35 -28.10 30.42
C ASP A 1091 48.94 -27.66 29.99
N ASP A 1092 48.73 -27.35 28.71
CA ASP A 1092 47.39 -27.05 28.19
C ASP A 1092 46.49 -28.28 28.19
N VAL A 1093 47.02 -29.45 27.81
CA VAL A 1093 46.28 -30.73 27.85
C VAL A 1093 45.91 -31.10 29.29
N LEU A 1094 46.83 -30.94 30.26
CA LEU A 1094 46.56 -31.21 31.67
C LEU A 1094 45.57 -30.20 32.28
N ALA A 1095 45.69 -28.92 31.96
CA ALA A 1095 44.74 -27.91 32.39
C ALA A 1095 43.33 -28.18 31.84
N GLN A 1096 43.24 -28.55 30.56
CA GLN A 1096 41.97 -28.95 29.97
C GLN A 1096 41.44 -30.25 30.57
N ALA A 1097 42.30 -31.24 30.83
CA ALA A 1097 41.90 -32.49 31.48
C ALA A 1097 41.30 -32.22 32.88
N ALA A 1098 41.88 -31.28 33.63
CA ALA A 1098 41.31 -30.84 34.90
C ALA A 1098 39.93 -30.18 34.73
N SER A 1099 39.75 -29.33 33.71
CA SER A 1099 38.43 -28.75 33.36
C SER A 1099 37.42 -29.81 32.95
N ASP A 1100 37.87 -30.86 32.27
CA ASP A 1100 37.07 -32.02 31.86
C ASP A 1100 36.79 -32.99 33.03
N SER A 1101 37.17 -32.63 34.27
CA SER A 1101 37.09 -33.50 35.45
C SER A 1101 37.80 -34.85 35.26
N TRP A 1102 38.90 -34.82 34.50
CA TRP A 1102 39.75 -35.95 34.11
C TRP A 1102 39.04 -37.06 33.32
N LEU A 1103 37.81 -36.80 32.85
CA LEU A 1103 37.12 -37.67 31.91
C LEU A 1103 37.73 -37.53 30.51
N PRO A 1104 37.70 -38.58 29.69
CA PRO A 1104 38.28 -38.58 28.34
C PRO A 1104 37.41 -37.77 27.35
N ARG A 1105 37.39 -36.44 27.52
CA ARG A 1105 36.62 -35.48 26.71
C ARG A 1105 37.53 -34.70 25.76
N SER A 1106 37.52 -33.37 25.82
CA SER A 1106 38.25 -32.47 24.91
C SER A 1106 39.76 -32.64 25.01
N ALA A 1107 40.32 -32.80 26.21
CA ALA A 1107 41.76 -33.04 26.38
C ALA A 1107 42.22 -34.39 25.82
N ALA A 1108 41.43 -35.45 26.03
CA ALA A 1108 41.71 -36.77 25.45
C ALA A 1108 41.58 -36.76 23.92
N LEU A 1109 40.67 -35.94 23.40
CA LEU A 1109 40.49 -35.76 21.95
C LEU A 1109 41.77 -35.23 21.29
N VAL A 1110 42.49 -34.29 21.93
CA VAL A 1110 43.78 -33.76 21.43
C VAL A 1110 44.84 -34.86 21.32
N VAL A 1111 45.02 -35.68 22.36
CA VAL A 1111 46.01 -36.77 22.33
C VAL A 1111 45.59 -37.95 21.45
N SER A 1112 44.31 -38.01 21.05
CA SER A 1112 43.82 -38.94 20.04
C SER A 1112 44.13 -38.54 18.59
N ARG A 1113 44.81 -37.41 18.41
CA ARG A 1113 45.24 -36.89 17.12
C ARG A 1113 46.72 -37.13 16.85
N PRO A 1114 47.09 -37.44 15.60
CA PRO A 1114 48.49 -37.59 15.22
C PRO A 1114 49.30 -36.29 15.32
N ALA A 1115 48.67 -35.14 15.05
CA ALA A 1115 49.33 -33.83 15.03
C ALA A 1115 50.05 -33.51 16.36
N TRP A 1116 49.36 -33.73 17.50
CA TRP A 1116 49.91 -33.42 18.81
C TRP A 1116 51.21 -34.17 19.09
N TRP A 1117 51.26 -35.47 18.77
CA TRP A 1117 52.43 -36.33 18.91
C TRP A 1117 53.58 -35.91 18.01
N SER A 1118 53.30 -35.51 16.77
CA SER A 1118 54.32 -35.06 15.82
C SER A 1118 55.06 -33.79 16.28
N TRP A 1119 54.40 -32.97 17.10
CA TRP A 1119 54.97 -31.73 17.65
C TRP A 1119 55.70 -31.91 18.98
N ARG A 1120 55.70 -33.12 19.57
CA ARG A 1120 56.39 -33.40 20.84
C ARG A 1120 57.88 -33.66 20.63
N LYS A 1121 58.70 -33.15 21.54
CA LYS A 1121 60.14 -33.49 21.59
C LYS A 1121 60.39 -34.82 22.30
N GLU A 1122 59.69 -35.05 23.41
CA GLU A 1122 59.88 -36.23 24.28
C GLU A 1122 58.51 -36.91 24.53
N PRO A 1123 57.89 -37.50 23.49
CA PRO A 1123 56.50 -37.99 23.55
C PRO A 1123 56.28 -39.07 24.62
N LEU A 1124 57.28 -39.93 24.88
CA LEU A 1124 57.16 -40.99 25.90
C LEU A 1124 57.16 -40.42 27.33
N GLU A 1125 57.99 -39.41 27.61
CA GLU A 1125 58.04 -38.77 28.93
C GLU A 1125 56.75 -38.00 29.21
N GLU A 1126 56.26 -37.24 28.22
CA GLU A 1126 54.98 -36.52 28.31
C GLU A 1126 53.80 -37.49 28.51
N LEU A 1127 53.81 -38.65 27.87
CA LEU A 1127 52.80 -39.70 28.06
C LEU A 1127 52.80 -40.26 29.50
N VAL A 1128 53.97 -40.55 30.06
CA VAL A 1128 54.07 -41.03 31.45
C VAL A 1128 53.56 -39.99 32.43
N LEU A 1129 53.84 -38.70 32.21
CA LEU A 1129 53.33 -37.60 33.03
C LEU A 1129 51.80 -37.47 32.91
N LEU A 1130 51.25 -37.63 31.71
CA LEU A 1130 49.81 -37.62 31.47
C LEU A 1130 49.13 -38.76 32.25
N TYR A 1131 49.60 -40.00 32.11
CA TYR A 1131 49.02 -41.13 32.85
C TYR A 1131 49.13 -40.96 34.37
N ARG A 1132 50.27 -40.54 34.91
CA ARG A 1132 50.40 -40.26 36.35
C ARG A 1132 49.41 -39.21 36.84
N SER A 1133 49.16 -38.19 36.02
CA SER A 1133 48.23 -37.12 36.37
C SER A 1133 46.78 -37.60 36.35
N VAL A 1134 46.40 -38.41 35.36
CA VAL A 1134 45.07 -39.06 35.31
C VAL A 1134 44.91 -40.04 36.48
N GLU A 1135 45.93 -40.85 36.78
CA GLU A 1135 45.93 -41.80 37.90
C GLU A 1135 45.71 -41.10 39.24
N ALA A 1136 46.38 -39.96 39.46
CA ALA A 1136 46.31 -39.22 40.72
C ALA A 1136 44.93 -38.59 41.00
N HIS A 1137 44.15 -38.29 39.95
CA HIS A 1137 42.87 -37.59 40.08
C HIS A 1137 41.65 -38.48 39.79
N ARG A 1138 41.78 -39.40 38.83
CA ARG A 1138 40.69 -40.25 38.31
C ARG A 1138 41.21 -41.56 37.70
N PRO A 1139 41.68 -42.50 38.52
CA PRO A 1139 42.31 -43.74 38.05
C PRO A 1139 41.38 -44.61 37.20
N GLU A 1140 40.07 -44.57 37.42
CA GLU A 1140 39.11 -45.35 36.64
C GLU A 1140 39.01 -44.93 35.17
N SER A 1141 39.47 -43.72 34.81
CA SER A 1141 39.46 -43.22 33.43
C SER A 1141 40.74 -43.55 32.65
N LEU A 1142 41.78 -44.09 33.30
CA LEU A 1142 43.05 -44.45 32.66
C LEU A 1142 42.90 -45.34 31.41
N PRO A 1143 42.03 -46.38 31.38
CA PRO A 1143 41.85 -47.20 30.20
C PRO A 1143 41.41 -46.40 28.96
N ASP A 1144 40.50 -45.44 29.14
CA ASP A 1144 39.97 -44.63 28.04
C ASP A 1144 41.01 -43.60 27.56
N TRP A 1145 41.81 -43.06 28.48
CA TRP A 1145 42.97 -42.21 28.12
C TRP A 1145 44.02 -43.00 27.35
N GLN A 1146 44.31 -44.24 27.77
CA GLN A 1146 45.21 -45.13 27.04
C GLN A 1146 44.67 -45.46 25.64
N PHE A 1147 43.36 -45.67 25.52
CA PHE A 1147 42.70 -45.86 24.24
C PHE A 1147 42.85 -44.61 23.33
N ALA A 1148 42.62 -43.41 23.86
CA ALA A 1148 42.79 -42.15 23.12
C ALA A 1148 44.23 -41.99 22.61
N VAL A 1149 45.22 -42.18 23.49
CA VAL A 1149 46.66 -42.13 23.14
C VAL A 1149 46.98 -43.13 22.01
N MET A 1150 46.54 -44.37 22.14
CA MET A 1150 46.73 -45.41 21.13
C MET A 1150 46.13 -45.01 19.78
N LEU A 1151 44.95 -44.39 19.77
CA LEU A 1151 44.29 -43.92 18.56
C LEU A 1151 45.11 -42.82 17.86
N GLY A 1152 45.66 -41.86 18.61
CA GLY A 1152 46.49 -40.77 18.05
C GLY A 1152 47.82 -41.26 17.49
N LEU A 1153 48.53 -42.09 18.26
CA LEU A 1153 49.81 -42.66 17.83
C LEU A 1153 49.64 -43.62 16.65
N GLY A 1154 48.61 -44.47 16.67
CA GLY A 1154 48.30 -45.40 15.57
C GLY A 1154 47.95 -44.67 14.27
N ARG A 1155 47.14 -43.60 14.34
CA ARG A 1155 46.80 -42.76 13.17
C ARG A 1155 48.00 -42.01 12.59
N GLY A 1156 49.04 -41.75 13.39
CA GLY A 1156 50.24 -41.02 12.95
C GLY A 1156 51.21 -41.83 12.11
N GLN A 1157 51.02 -43.14 12.01
CA GLN A 1157 51.94 -44.03 11.30
C GLN A 1157 51.45 -44.35 9.90
N SER A 1158 52.33 -44.17 8.91
CA SER A 1158 52.03 -44.52 7.51
C SER A 1158 52.23 -46.02 7.22
N ASP A 1159 53.11 -46.69 7.97
CA ASP A 1159 53.36 -48.13 7.86
C ASP A 1159 52.50 -48.90 8.87
N PRO A 1160 51.59 -49.78 8.42
CA PRO A 1160 50.74 -50.57 9.31
C PRO A 1160 51.51 -51.41 10.33
N SER A 1161 52.71 -51.89 10.00
CA SER A 1161 53.52 -52.69 10.92
C SER A 1161 54.15 -51.83 12.03
N GLN A 1162 54.58 -50.61 11.70
CA GLN A 1162 55.05 -49.62 12.69
C GLN A 1162 53.90 -49.14 13.58
N ALA A 1163 52.70 -48.97 13.01
CA ALA A 1163 51.50 -48.65 13.78
C ALA A 1163 51.21 -49.73 14.82
N SER A 1164 51.17 -51.01 14.43
CA SER A 1164 50.98 -52.14 15.35
C SER A 1164 52.09 -52.24 16.41
N LEU A 1165 53.35 -51.96 16.03
CA LEU A 1165 54.47 -51.93 16.97
C LEU A 1165 54.31 -50.84 18.04
N ILE A 1166 53.92 -49.63 17.65
CA ILE A 1166 53.69 -48.52 18.58
C ILE A 1166 52.50 -48.79 19.50
N LEU A 1167 51.41 -49.37 18.97
CA LEU A 1167 50.29 -49.83 19.81
C LEU A 1167 50.75 -50.86 20.84
N ALA A 1168 51.62 -51.79 20.47
CA ALA A 1168 52.22 -52.76 21.37
C ALA A 1168 53.15 -52.11 22.41
N VAL A 1169 53.90 -51.06 22.03
CA VAL A 1169 54.72 -50.25 22.95
C VAL A 1169 53.85 -49.59 24.02
N VAL A 1170 52.74 -48.95 23.64
CA VAL A 1170 51.83 -48.29 24.60
C VAL A 1170 51.12 -49.31 25.50
N ALA A 1171 50.74 -50.47 24.96
CA ALA A 1171 50.15 -51.56 25.73
C ALA A 1171 51.14 -52.14 26.76
N LEU A 1172 52.39 -52.34 26.37
CA LEU A 1172 53.45 -52.91 27.22
C LEU A 1172 54.04 -51.89 28.22
N LEU A 1173 54.03 -50.60 27.88
CA LEU A 1173 54.35 -49.52 28.81
C LEU A 1173 53.41 -49.58 30.02
N GLY A 1174 52.13 -49.85 29.78
CA GLY A 1174 51.09 -49.86 30.80
C GLY A 1174 50.69 -48.45 31.25
N THR A 1175 49.68 -48.37 32.10
CA THR A 1175 49.19 -47.11 32.70
C THR A 1175 49.80 -46.82 34.07
N VAL A 1176 50.48 -47.80 34.67
CA VAL A 1176 51.13 -47.73 35.99
C VAL A 1176 52.62 -48.05 35.87
N ALA A 1177 53.43 -47.67 36.87
CA ALA A 1177 54.89 -47.80 36.81
C ALA A 1177 55.39 -49.24 36.57
N GLU A 1178 54.79 -50.21 37.26
CA GLU A 1178 55.04 -51.65 37.12
C GLU A 1178 53.73 -52.38 36.79
N PRO A 1179 53.39 -52.56 35.49
CA PRO A 1179 52.15 -53.20 35.10
C PRO A 1179 52.18 -54.71 35.37
N SER A 1180 51.09 -55.24 35.91
CA SER A 1180 50.88 -56.68 36.11
C SER A 1180 50.52 -57.39 34.78
N VAL A 1181 50.51 -58.73 34.77
CA VAL A 1181 50.08 -59.51 33.58
C VAL A 1181 48.67 -59.08 33.12
N PRO A 1182 47.64 -59.01 34.01
CA PRO A 1182 46.32 -58.49 33.64
C PRO A 1182 46.34 -57.09 33.02
N ASP A 1183 47.14 -56.16 33.56
CA ASP A 1183 47.21 -54.78 33.05
C ASP A 1183 47.74 -54.73 31.60
N VAL A 1184 48.74 -55.55 31.30
CA VAL A 1184 49.31 -55.68 29.94
C VAL A 1184 48.32 -56.37 29.01
N VAL A 1185 47.61 -57.41 29.47
CA VAL A 1185 46.56 -58.10 28.68
C VAL A 1185 45.44 -57.14 28.33
N ASP A 1186 44.92 -56.39 29.30
CA ASP A 1186 43.88 -55.37 29.09
C ASP A 1186 44.35 -54.26 28.14
N GLY A 1187 45.61 -53.83 28.27
CA GLY A 1187 46.24 -52.89 27.34
C GLY A 1187 46.32 -53.45 25.91
N CYS A 1188 46.66 -54.73 25.75
CA CYS A 1188 46.72 -55.40 24.45
C CYS A 1188 45.33 -55.60 23.83
N LEU A 1189 44.29 -55.87 24.63
CA LEU A 1189 42.91 -55.92 24.15
C LEU A 1189 42.45 -54.55 23.63
N ARG A 1190 42.79 -53.47 24.33
CA ARG A 1190 42.56 -52.10 23.83
C ARG A 1190 43.35 -51.82 22.54
N ALA A 1191 44.61 -52.23 22.47
CA ALA A 1191 45.43 -52.10 21.27
C ALA A 1191 44.83 -52.87 20.08
N ARG A 1192 44.26 -54.06 20.31
CA ARG A 1192 43.53 -54.84 19.29
C ARG A 1192 42.26 -54.12 18.80
N ASP A 1193 41.46 -53.53 19.69
CA ASP A 1193 40.29 -52.72 19.29
C ASP A 1193 40.72 -51.51 18.44
N VAL A 1194 41.78 -50.80 18.83
CA VAL A 1194 42.32 -49.69 18.01
C VAL A 1194 42.84 -50.20 16.66
N ALA A 1195 43.55 -51.33 16.64
CA ALA A 1195 44.06 -51.92 15.40
C ALA A 1195 42.92 -52.34 14.45
N GLU A 1196 41.83 -52.91 14.96
CA GLU A 1196 40.65 -53.24 14.17
C GLU A 1196 40.02 -51.99 13.54
N ARG A 1197 39.82 -50.91 14.33
CA ARG A 1197 39.27 -49.65 13.83
C ARG A 1197 40.12 -48.97 12.77
N LEU A 1198 41.44 -49.14 12.85
CA LEU A 1198 42.41 -48.58 11.91
C LEU A 1198 42.80 -49.57 10.79
N ASN A 1199 42.22 -50.78 10.76
CA ASN A 1199 42.55 -51.86 9.83
C ASN A 1199 44.05 -52.22 9.81
N LEU A 1200 44.63 -52.44 11.00
CA LEU A 1200 46.04 -52.73 11.25
C LEU A 1200 46.27 -54.20 11.65
N PRO A 1201 47.49 -54.74 11.47
CA PRO A 1201 47.88 -56.05 12.00
C PRO A 1201 47.75 -56.16 13.53
N ASP A 1202 47.56 -57.38 14.07
CA ASP A 1202 47.43 -57.61 15.51
C ASP A 1202 48.68 -57.13 16.30
N PRO A 1203 48.54 -56.10 17.17
CA PRO A 1203 49.66 -55.57 17.96
C PRO A 1203 50.30 -56.59 18.90
N ALA A 1204 49.56 -57.63 19.33
CA ALA A 1204 50.11 -58.65 20.22
C ALA A 1204 51.34 -59.36 19.61
N THR A 1205 51.38 -59.50 18.29
CA THR A 1205 52.51 -60.09 17.56
C THR A 1205 53.81 -59.28 17.66
N GLN A 1206 53.71 -58.01 18.04
CA GLN A 1206 54.82 -57.06 18.13
C GLN A 1206 55.36 -56.87 19.56
N LEU A 1207 54.77 -57.50 20.58
CA LEU A 1207 55.20 -57.36 21.99
C LEU A 1207 56.70 -57.64 22.24
N PRO A 1208 57.34 -58.65 21.61
CA PRO A 1208 58.78 -58.85 21.77
C PRO A 1208 59.62 -57.67 21.26
N PHE A 1209 59.25 -57.08 20.13
CA PHE A 1209 59.93 -55.90 19.56
C PHE A 1209 59.64 -54.63 20.36
N ALA A 1210 58.41 -54.48 20.86
CA ALA A 1210 58.02 -53.37 21.73
C ALA A 1210 58.86 -53.35 23.03
N ARG A 1211 59.21 -54.52 23.57
CA ARG A 1211 60.10 -54.63 24.74
C ARG A 1211 61.50 -54.11 24.45
N GLU A 1212 62.05 -54.42 23.28
CA GLU A 1212 63.39 -53.95 22.91
C GLU A 1212 63.43 -52.43 22.78
N LEU A 1213 62.37 -51.81 22.22
CA LEU A 1213 62.22 -50.36 22.15
C LEU A 1213 62.10 -49.72 23.53
N LEU A 1214 61.20 -50.23 24.39
CA LEU A 1214 61.06 -49.71 25.76
C LEU A 1214 62.35 -49.84 26.59
N LEU A 1215 63.13 -50.90 26.36
CA LEU A 1215 64.42 -51.09 27.02
C LEU A 1215 65.44 -50.01 26.61
N GLN A 1216 65.42 -49.56 25.35
CA GLN A 1216 66.28 -48.47 24.86
C GLN A 1216 65.95 -47.13 25.55
N ASP A 1217 64.68 -46.93 25.89
CA ASP A 1217 64.17 -45.75 26.61
C ASP A 1217 64.19 -45.90 28.14
N GLY A 1218 64.84 -46.94 28.67
CA GLY A 1218 65.03 -47.14 30.12
C GLY A 1218 63.87 -47.80 30.86
N HIS A 1219 62.83 -48.26 30.16
CA HIS A 1219 61.68 -48.97 30.73
C HIS A 1219 61.88 -50.49 30.67
N VAL A 1220 62.28 -51.10 31.80
CA VAL A 1220 62.54 -52.55 31.87
C VAL A 1220 61.23 -53.33 32.04
N ARG A 1221 61.02 -54.33 31.16
CA ARG A 1221 59.91 -55.32 31.24
C ARG A 1221 60.49 -56.74 31.14
N SER A 1222 60.05 -57.65 32.03
CA SER A 1222 60.59 -59.01 32.07
C SER A 1222 60.12 -59.84 30.86
N ALA A 1223 60.93 -60.80 30.42
CA ALA A 1223 60.54 -61.73 29.36
C ALA A 1223 59.34 -62.60 29.79
N GLU A 1224 59.30 -62.95 31.09
CA GLU A 1224 58.24 -63.76 31.71
C GLU A 1224 56.88 -63.06 31.66
N LEU A 1225 56.82 -61.74 31.88
CA LEU A 1225 55.60 -60.93 31.77
C LEU A 1225 54.98 -61.03 30.38
N ILE A 1226 55.81 -60.97 29.33
CA ILE A 1226 55.36 -61.02 27.92
C ILE A 1226 54.91 -62.42 27.55
N GLU A 1227 55.66 -63.46 27.92
CA GLU A 1227 55.25 -64.84 27.66
C GLU A 1227 53.92 -65.19 28.34
N GLN A 1228 53.67 -64.67 29.55
CA GLN A 1228 52.41 -64.87 30.25
C GLN A 1228 51.27 -64.09 29.59
N ALA A 1229 51.47 -62.82 29.24
CA ALA A 1229 50.46 -62.02 28.55
C ALA A 1229 50.08 -62.61 27.18
N LEU A 1230 51.06 -63.08 26.40
CA LEU A 1230 50.82 -63.75 25.10
C LEU A 1230 50.02 -65.06 25.26
N ARG A 1231 50.19 -65.80 26.36
CA ARG A 1231 49.41 -67.02 26.64
C ARG A 1231 47.98 -66.71 27.05
N GLU A 1232 47.73 -65.60 27.73
CA GLU A 1232 46.37 -65.17 28.11
C GLU A 1232 45.61 -64.51 26.95
N LEU A 1233 46.33 -63.94 25.97
CA LEU A 1233 45.77 -63.31 24.76
C LEU A 1233 45.49 -64.28 23.60
N ALA A 1234 46.02 -65.50 23.66
CA ALA A 1234 45.88 -66.58 22.68
C ALA A 1234 44.71 -67.50 23.04
#